data_AF-S0JHT0-F1
#
_entry.id   AF-S0JHT0-F1
#
_cell.length_a   1.000
_cell.length_b   1.000
_cell.length_c   1.000
_cell.angle_alpha   90.00
_cell.angle_beta   90.00
_cell.angle_gamma   90.00
#
_symmetry.space_group_name_H-M   'P 1'
#
loop_
_entity.id
_entity.type
_entity.pdbx_description
1 polymer ?
#
loop_
_entity_poly.entity_id
_entity_poly.type
_entity_poly.pdbx_seq_one_letter_code
_entity_poly.pdbx_strand_id
1 'polypeptide(L)'
;MKKFTYQTVSKTALFTLFVPFLLTSTVALAEEGVPTTVESTVETTVAIEPNALQVANASLSINVNEEQLIQVTVLPENAENKQVSWASANEQIAKVTDGRVQGLKAGTTTITAKTVNGLEQKISVTVTDPVIEVTDSGDSGIRLAGLTSVLPQAATLKVAVMQQETEIYQKIKEETKGDIRLYDIQLVNQSGEVQPTGTVTVYIPVPKKFNQERVELYTYDAQTKQVKAVKGKVEKNFYVFETTHFSYYALVETLDTQILTDGINQATALAKDQYTPTSWAALTTTLTTAQDVVVNAQEQADIDAAVKNLTQAMDNLVATPDKKALEQAITQAKKAKQTDYEATSWQAFQEKLTQATTVFDNADATKEEVATAVEQLTKAQKELQTVQAKVDKSQLSAAIKKAEALTSKEYTEKSWQAVETALAKAKEVATSDATQAAVDDATKALTTAIDKLEKQSETPAVDKQKLAEAIKKAEKLAKEHYTGETWKVFAEKLAAAKKIIDQADVVQQKVDDALTELTKAKEALIAKADKETLGKLIDQALKLKAIDFDMKSWDAFKNSLAEAQGVFNNAKATAQEIADGIKKLEADIAALKAARNTSTRNNFTRNTTTNTTRRNSSFTLPKRTNTTYPTSTRKTSLLPRTGEQFSDYLPIVGGVIVIAGLVIFIKRRKTN
;
A
#
# COMPACT_ATOMS: atom_id res chain seq x y z
N MET A 1 -88.01 -35.95 109.33
CA MET A 1 -88.40 -36.21 107.92
C MET A 1 -88.99 -34.94 107.33
N LYS A 2 -88.46 -34.50 106.17
CA LYS A 2 -88.86 -33.37 105.30
C LYS A 2 -88.97 -31.95 105.91
N LYS A 3 -88.10 -31.06 105.43
CA LYS A 3 -87.91 -29.65 105.82
C LYS A 3 -89.01 -28.73 105.27
N PHE A 4 -89.39 -27.76 106.09
CA PHE A 4 -90.13 -26.52 105.77
C PHE A 4 -89.26 -25.52 105.01
N THR A 5 -89.85 -24.72 104.11
CA THR A 5 -89.56 -23.27 104.01
C THR A 5 -90.79 -22.54 103.47
N TYR A 6 -91.10 -21.40 104.09
CA TYR A 6 -92.25 -20.53 103.92
C TYR A 6 -91.83 -19.21 103.23
N GLN A 7 -92.84 -18.44 102.82
CA GLN A 7 -92.96 -16.97 102.87
C GLN A 7 -92.63 -16.07 101.64
N THR A 8 -93.73 -15.50 101.08
CA THR A 8 -94.12 -14.04 100.94
C THR A 8 -93.17 -13.02 100.30
N VAL A 9 -93.58 -11.91 99.64
CA VAL A 9 -94.80 -11.33 99.01
C VAL A 9 -94.37 -9.94 98.46
N SER A 10 -95.15 -9.36 97.53
CA SER A 10 -95.28 -7.92 97.17
C SER A 10 -94.49 -7.47 95.92
N LYS A 11 -95.08 -6.82 94.92
CA LYS A 11 -95.95 -5.64 95.01
C LYS A 11 -97.07 -5.59 93.97
N THR A 12 -98.26 -5.31 94.48
CA THR A 12 -99.41 -4.65 93.86
C THR A 12 -99.19 -3.14 93.82
N ALA A 13 -99.65 -2.47 92.75
CA ALA A 13 -100.08 -1.08 92.78
C ALA A 13 -101.29 -0.92 91.84
N LEU A 14 -102.48 -1.00 92.46
CA LEU A 14 -103.73 -0.39 92.01
C LEU A 14 -103.62 1.14 92.22
N PHE A 15 -104.24 1.93 91.34
CA PHE A 15 -105.12 3.07 91.68
C PHE A 15 -105.75 3.56 90.36
N THR A 16 -107.05 3.31 90.11
CA THR A 16 -108.20 4.26 90.20
C THR A 16 -108.20 5.31 89.09
N LEU A 17 -109.29 5.89 88.56
CA LEU A 17 -110.66 6.19 88.97
C LEU A 17 -111.35 6.61 87.62
N PHE A 18 -112.49 6.08 87.18
CA PHE A 18 -113.86 6.55 87.47
C PHE A 18 -114.37 7.74 86.60
N VAL A 19 -115.29 7.41 85.66
CA VAL A 19 -116.60 8.09 85.39
C VAL A 19 -116.56 9.48 84.68
N PRO A 20 -117.64 10.02 84.05
CA PRO A 20 -118.93 9.49 83.58
C PRO A 20 -119.28 9.74 82.09
N PHE A 21 -120.27 8.98 81.65
CA PHE A 21 -121.33 9.35 80.72
C PHE A 21 -122.11 10.60 81.22
N LEU A 22 -122.11 11.71 80.48
CA LEU A 22 -123.03 12.83 80.72
C LEU A 22 -124.05 12.90 79.58
N LEU A 23 -125.30 12.62 79.95
CA LEU A 23 -126.50 12.99 79.22
C LEU A 23 -126.48 14.49 78.91
N THR A 24 -126.87 14.85 77.68
CA THR A 24 -127.74 16.01 77.50
C THR A 24 -129.04 15.50 76.91
N SER A 25 -130.05 15.41 77.77
CA SER A 25 -131.45 15.27 77.37
C SER A 25 -131.90 16.57 76.73
N THR A 26 -132.45 16.51 75.52
CA THR A 26 -133.57 17.35 75.12
C THR A 26 -134.76 16.44 74.92
N VAL A 27 -135.67 16.51 75.89
CA VAL A 27 -137.02 15.97 75.85
C VAL A 27 -137.84 16.85 74.91
N ALA A 28 -138.51 16.25 73.94
CA ALA A 28 -139.75 16.76 73.38
C ALA A 28 -140.79 15.65 73.52
N LEU A 29 -141.88 16.00 74.22
CA LEU A 29 -143.01 15.16 74.60
C LEU A 29 -143.89 14.75 73.41
N ALA A 30 -144.61 13.66 73.66
CA ALA A 30 -145.89 13.18 73.10
C ALA A 30 -145.72 11.87 72.30
N GLU A 31 -146.45 10.78 72.52
CA GLU A 31 -147.49 10.43 73.50
C GLU A 31 -147.68 8.90 73.34
N GLU A 32 -147.83 8.22 74.47
CA GLU A 32 -148.38 6.88 74.75
C GLU A 32 -148.42 5.75 73.68
N GLY A 33 -147.84 4.60 74.06
CA GLY A 33 -148.60 3.34 74.02
C GLY A 33 -147.96 2.14 73.30
N VAL A 34 -147.79 1.06 74.07
CA VAL A 34 -147.80 -0.38 73.70
C VAL A 34 -146.43 -1.08 73.54
N PRO A 35 -146.21 -2.23 74.24
CA PRO A 35 -144.90 -2.86 74.43
C PRO A 35 -144.51 -3.89 73.35
N THR A 36 -143.20 -3.97 73.12
CA THR A 36 -142.36 -5.15 72.87
C THR A 36 -142.83 -6.22 71.88
N THR A 37 -142.10 -6.33 70.77
CA THR A 37 -141.61 -7.62 70.25
C THR A 37 -140.23 -7.38 69.65
N VAL A 38 -139.18 -7.87 70.31
CA VAL A 38 -137.81 -7.84 69.78
C VAL A 38 -137.64 -9.14 69.01
N GLU A 39 -137.83 -9.11 67.70
CA GLU A 39 -137.45 -10.23 66.85
C GLU A 39 -135.92 -10.24 66.73
N SER A 40 -135.33 -11.25 67.36
CA SER A 40 -133.93 -11.61 67.20
C SER A 40 -133.73 -12.20 65.80
N THR A 41 -133.53 -11.34 64.80
CA THR A 41 -133.02 -11.76 63.49
C THR A 41 -131.53 -12.09 63.62
N VAL A 42 -131.22 -13.39 63.60
CA VAL A 42 -129.86 -13.86 63.27
C VAL A 42 -129.66 -13.55 61.79
N GLU A 43 -129.16 -12.36 61.48
CA GLU A 43 -128.60 -12.10 60.16
C GLU A 43 -127.36 -12.98 60.02
N THR A 44 -127.52 -14.07 59.27
CA THR A 44 -126.38 -14.76 58.69
C THR A 44 -125.78 -13.78 57.69
N THR A 45 -124.77 -13.01 58.12
CA THR A 45 -123.98 -12.19 57.20
C THR A 45 -123.28 -13.15 56.24
N VAL A 46 -123.77 -13.24 55.01
CA VAL A 46 -123.13 -13.98 53.94
C VAL A 46 -121.83 -13.25 53.63
N ALA A 47 -120.69 -13.89 53.92
CA ALA A 47 -119.38 -13.35 53.63
C ALA A 47 -119.29 -12.96 52.14
N ILE A 48 -118.94 -11.71 51.85
CA ILE A 48 -118.82 -11.24 50.47
C ILE A 48 -117.50 -11.76 49.91
N GLU A 49 -117.58 -12.80 49.10
CA GLU A 49 -116.42 -13.39 48.44
C GLU A 49 -115.98 -12.62 47.19
N PRO A 50 -114.68 -12.68 46.81
CA PRO A 50 -114.21 -12.20 45.52
C PRO A 50 -114.96 -12.84 44.34
N ASN A 51 -115.48 -12.05 43.40
CA ASN A 51 -116.11 -12.55 42.17
C ASN A 51 -115.24 -12.31 40.91
N ALA A 52 -114.29 -11.37 40.96
CA ALA A 52 -113.33 -11.17 39.87
C ALA A 52 -111.96 -10.73 40.39
N LEU A 53 -110.90 -11.21 39.74
CA LEU A 53 -109.53 -10.72 39.89
C LEU A 53 -109.11 -10.08 38.57
N GLN A 54 -108.83 -8.78 38.59
CA GLN A 54 -108.34 -8.03 37.43
C GLN A 54 -106.85 -7.75 37.59
N VAL A 55 -106.10 -7.84 36.50
CA VAL A 55 -104.69 -7.45 36.45
C VAL A 55 -104.54 -6.24 35.51
N ALA A 56 -103.78 -5.23 35.93
CA ALA A 56 -103.61 -4.02 35.13
C ALA A 56 -102.94 -4.28 33.77
N ASN A 57 -101.98 -5.22 33.72
CA ASN A 57 -101.29 -5.64 32.50
C ASN A 57 -101.12 -7.16 32.49
N ALA A 58 -101.48 -7.82 31.38
CA ALA A 58 -101.32 -9.27 31.22
C ALA A 58 -99.87 -9.69 30.87
N SER A 59 -99.00 -8.73 30.60
CA SER A 59 -97.58 -8.96 30.32
C SER A 59 -96.69 -7.90 30.97
N LEU A 60 -95.49 -8.30 31.40
CA LEU A 60 -94.48 -7.46 32.03
C LEU A 60 -93.10 -7.72 31.40
N SER A 61 -92.36 -6.67 31.07
CA SER A 61 -90.96 -6.75 30.63
C SER A 61 -90.08 -6.01 31.64
N ILE A 62 -89.08 -6.68 32.20
CA ILE A 62 -88.13 -6.11 33.17
C ILE A 62 -86.71 -6.55 32.85
N ASN A 63 -85.69 -5.80 33.29
CA ASN A 63 -84.31 -6.27 33.17
C ASN A 63 -83.92 -7.19 34.35
N VAL A 64 -82.85 -7.96 34.17
CA VAL A 64 -82.22 -8.68 35.29
C VAL A 64 -81.83 -7.69 36.39
N ASN A 65 -82.04 -8.08 37.65
CA ASN A 65 -81.83 -7.29 38.88
C ASN A 65 -82.82 -6.12 39.09
N GLU A 66 -83.78 -5.89 38.19
CA GLU A 66 -84.87 -4.94 38.41
C GLU A 66 -86.05 -5.57 39.13
N GLU A 67 -86.80 -4.75 39.85
CA GLU A 67 -88.04 -5.14 40.53
C GLU A 67 -89.21 -4.26 40.11
N GLN A 68 -90.35 -4.88 39.82
CA GLN A 68 -91.58 -4.16 39.47
C GLN A 68 -92.80 -4.75 40.16
N LEU A 69 -93.69 -3.88 40.64
CA LEU A 69 -94.94 -4.27 41.29
C LEU A 69 -96.03 -4.53 40.25
N ILE A 70 -96.66 -5.72 40.29
CA ILE A 70 -97.87 -6.02 39.50
C ILE A 70 -99.09 -5.52 40.27
N GLN A 71 -99.88 -4.64 39.63
CA GLN A 71 -101.13 -4.14 40.19
C GLN A 71 -102.28 -5.11 39.86
N VAL A 72 -102.94 -5.63 40.89
CA VAL A 72 -104.15 -6.46 40.79
C VAL A 72 -105.28 -5.84 41.60
N THR A 73 -106.51 -6.00 41.12
CA THR A 73 -107.73 -5.49 41.76
C THR A 73 -108.71 -6.64 41.99
N VAL A 74 -109.13 -6.83 43.25
CA VAL A 74 -110.12 -7.84 43.65
C VAL A 74 -111.50 -7.18 43.71
N LEU A 75 -112.48 -7.73 42.99
CA LEU A 75 -113.86 -7.24 42.94
C LEU A 75 -114.83 -8.29 43.52
N PRO A 76 -115.94 -7.89 44.17
CA PRO A 76 -116.33 -6.50 44.42
C PRO A 76 -115.44 -5.84 45.47
N GLU A 77 -115.36 -4.51 45.46
CA GLU A 77 -114.46 -3.75 46.34
C GLU A 77 -114.77 -3.98 47.84
N ASN A 78 -115.97 -4.40 48.20
CA ASN A 78 -116.34 -4.72 49.59
C ASN A 78 -116.14 -6.20 49.97
N ALA A 79 -115.41 -6.99 49.18
CA ALA A 79 -115.06 -8.36 49.55
C ALA A 79 -114.32 -8.42 50.89
N GLU A 80 -114.72 -9.33 51.78
CA GLU A 80 -114.17 -9.43 53.14
C GLU A 80 -112.71 -9.89 53.15
N ASN A 81 -112.34 -10.79 52.22
CA ASN A 81 -110.98 -11.30 52.09
C ASN A 81 -110.40 -11.01 50.70
N LYS A 82 -109.54 -9.98 50.62
CA LYS A 82 -108.85 -9.55 49.39
C LYS A 82 -107.44 -10.11 49.24
N GLN A 83 -107.06 -11.10 50.04
CA GLN A 83 -105.72 -11.67 49.95
C GLN A 83 -105.49 -12.33 48.58
N VAL A 84 -104.33 -12.04 48.00
CA VAL A 84 -103.87 -12.63 46.74
C VAL A 84 -102.57 -13.37 47.03
N SER A 85 -102.58 -14.67 46.76
CA SER A 85 -101.39 -15.51 46.75
C SER A 85 -100.70 -15.43 45.38
N TRP A 86 -99.37 -15.48 45.38
CA TRP A 86 -98.55 -15.34 44.17
C TRP A 86 -97.67 -16.56 43.99
N ALA A 87 -97.54 -17.04 42.76
CA ALA A 87 -96.64 -18.13 42.40
C ALA A 87 -95.96 -17.84 41.06
N SER A 88 -94.66 -18.14 40.96
CA SER A 88 -93.93 -18.10 39.68
C SER A 88 -93.74 -19.51 39.14
N ALA A 89 -94.00 -19.70 37.84
CA ALA A 89 -93.77 -20.98 37.17
C ALA A 89 -92.27 -21.36 37.09
N ASN A 90 -91.38 -20.36 37.14
CA ASN A 90 -89.94 -20.56 37.19
C ASN A 90 -89.28 -19.41 37.97
N GLU A 91 -89.04 -19.66 39.26
CA GLU A 91 -88.39 -18.71 40.17
C GLU A 91 -86.92 -18.44 39.82
N GLN A 92 -86.29 -19.21 38.93
CA GLN A 92 -84.93 -18.93 38.46
C GLN A 92 -84.89 -17.81 37.40
N ILE A 93 -86.03 -17.53 36.74
CA ILE A 93 -86.18 -16.46 35.74
C ILE A 93 -86.71 -15.20 36.43
N ALA A 94 -87.84 -15.32 37.14
CA ALA A 94 -88.39 -14.22 37.92
C ALA A 94 -89.03 -14.73 39.22
N LYS A 95 -88.70 -14.09 40.33
CA LYS A 95 -89.26 -14.37 41.66
C LYS A 95 -90.34 -13.35 41.99
N VAL A 96 -91.43 -13.80 42.61
CA VAL A 96 -92.50 -12.91 43.06
C VAL A 96 -92.65 -12.97 44.57
N THR A 97 -92.77 -11.83 45.23
CA THR A 97 -93.02 -11.72 46.67
C THR A 97 -93.99 -10.56 46.89
N ASP A 98 -95.18 -10.86 47.42
CA ASP A 98 -96.26 -9.88 47.65
C ASP A 98 -96.59 -9.02 46.42
N GLY A 99 -96.63 -9.64 45.23
CA GLY A 99 -96.91 -8.98 43.95
C GLY A 99 -95.74 -8.22 43.34
N ARG A 100 -94.60 -8.12 44.03
CA ARG A 100 -93.35 -7.56 43.48
C ARG A 100 -92.56 -8.63 42.76
N VAL A 101 -92.29 -8.41 41.48
CA VAL A 101 -91.56 -9.33 40.60
C VAL A 101 -90.12 -8.85 40.47
N GLN A 102 -89.16 -9.70 40.83
CA GLN A 102 -87.74 -9.49 40.64
C GLN A 102 -87.24 -10.33 39.46
N GLY A 103 -86.60 -9.69 38.49
CA GLY A 103 -85.94 -10.38 37.37
C GLY A 103 -84.60 -10.96 37.83
N LEU A 104 -84.39 -12.27 37.68
CA LEU A 104 -83.17 -12.94 38.14
C LEU A 104 -82.31 -13.45 36.98
N LYS A 105 -82.93 -13.89 35.87
CA LYS A 105 -82.22 -14.39 34.70
C LYS A 105 -83.04 -14.11 33.44
N ALA A 106 -82.37 -13.78 32.34
CA ALA A 106 -83.03 -13.60 31.05
C ALA A 106 -83.85 -14.84 30.65
N GLY A 107 -85.08 -14.61 30.20
CA GLY A 107 -86.02 -15.67 29.84
C GLY A 107 -87.48 -15.24 30.02
N THR A 108 -88.40 -16.16 29.75
CA THR A 108 -89.84 -15.93 29.95
C THR A 108 -90.39 -16.87 31.02
N THR A 109 -91.25 -16.37 31.89
CA THR A 109 -91.95 -17.16 32.91
C THR A 109 -93.38 -16.65 33.09
N THR A 110 -94.24 -17.42 33.74
CA THR A 110 -95.62 -17.03 34.02
C THR A 110 -95.81 -16.87 35.52
N ILE A 111 -96.34 -15.73 35.94
CA ILE A 111 -96.72 -15.46 37.33
C ILE A 111 -98.23 -15.63 37.46
N THR A 112 -98.65 -16.41 38.45
CA THR A 112 -100.07 -16.65 38.76
C THR A 112 -100.44 -15.90 40.03
N ALA A 113 -101.43 -15.02 39.92
CA ALA A 113 -102.07 -14.36 41.06
C ALA A 113 -103.38 -15.10 41.35
N LYS A 114 -103.59 -15.53 42.60
CA LYS A 114 -104.73 -16.35 43.00
C LYS A 114 -105.42 -15.82 44.26
N THR A 115 -106.71 -15.55 44.18
CA THR A 115 -107.54 -15.19 45.36
C THR A 115 -107.80 -16.40 46.26
N VAL A 116 -108.20 -16.15 47.50
CA VAL A 116 -108.50 -17.20 48.49
C VAL A 116 -109.57 -18.20 48.06
N ASN A 117 -110.52 -17.78 47.21
CA ASN A 117 -111.59 -18.63 46.67
C ASN A 117 -111.26 -19.25 45.30
N GLY A 118 -110.02 -19.08 44.83
CA GLY A 118 -109.49 -19.82 43.69
C GLY A 118 -109.56 -19.14 42.33
N LEU A 119 -109.94 -17.86 42.24
CA LEU A 119 -109.86 -17.09 41.00
C LEU A 119 -108.39 -16.80 40.66
N GLU A 120 -107.97 -17.10 39.44
CA GLU A 120 -106.59 -16.99 38.99
C GLU A 120 -106.43 -16.06 37.79
N GLN A 121 -105.36 -15.25 37.80
CA GLN A 121 -104.88 -14.52 36.63
C GLN A 121 -103.44 -14.89 36.33
N LYS A 122 -103.12 -15.06 35.05
CA LYS A 122 -101.76 -15.40 34.58
C LYS A 122 -101.13 -14.21 33.88
N ILE A 123 -99.94 -13.84 34.32
CA ILE A 123 -99.15 -12.73 33.80
C ILE A 123 -97.90 -13.31 33.14
N SER A 124 -97.66 -12.98 31.87
CA SER A 124 -96.43 -13.35 31.17
C SER A 124 -95.32 -12.36 31.52
N VAL A 125 -94.22 -12.83 32.11
CA VAL A 125 -93.06 -12.01 32.45
C VAL A 125 -91.91 -12.36 31.52
N THR A 126 -91.37 -11.35 30.84
CA THR A 126 -90.15 -11.45 30.04
C THR A 126 -89.04 -10.69 30.76
N VAL A 127 -87.97 -11.40 31.09
CA VAL A 127 -86.76 -10.82 31.66
C VAL A 127 -85.71 -10.68 30.57
N THR A 128 -85.23 -9.46 30.35
CA THR A 128 -84.14 -9.16 29.41
C THR A 128 -82.83 -8.91 30.15
N ASP A 129 -81.71 -9.22 29.51
CA ASP A 129 -80.38 -8.91 30.04
C ASP A 129 -79.64 -8.05 29.02
N PRO A 130 -79.87 -6.72 29.03
CA PRO A 130 -79.25 -5.84 28.06
C PRO A 130 -77.75 -5.70 28.33
N VAL A 131 -76.98 -5.51 27.26
CA VAL A 131 -75.59 -5.06 27.36
C VAL A 131 -75.59 -3.60 27.77
N ILE A 132 -74.92 -3.29 28.87
CA ILE A 132 -74.71 -1.92 29.34
C ILE A 132 -73.26 -1.51 29.09
N GLU A 133 -73.07 -0.23 28.74
CA GLU A 133 -71.75 0.37 28.60
C GLU A 133 -71.45 1.26 29.82
N VAL A 134 -70.35 0.97 30.50
CA VAL A 134 -69.81 1.79 31.59
C VAL A 134 -68.54 2.46 31.08
N THR A 135 -68.46 3.78 31.19
CA THR A 135 -67.23 4.52 30.88
C THR A 135 -66.57 4.93 32.18
N ASP A 136 -65.25 4.89 32.23
CA ASP A 136 -64.49 5.40 33.36
C ASP A 136 -64.86 6.86 33.61
N SER A 137 -65.07 7.20 34.87
CA SER A 137 -65.46 8.57 35.26
C SER A 137 -64.31 9.57 35.17
N GLY A 138 -63.07 9.10 34.98
CA GLY A 138 -61.89 9.91 34.72
C GLY A 138 -61.58 10.12 33.23
N ASP A 139 -60.42 10.73 32.96
CA ASP A 139 -59.97 11.09 31.60
C ASP A 139 -59.28 9.92 30.85
N SER A 140 -59.40 8.68 31.34
CA SER A 140 -58.74 7.54 30.69
C SER A 140 -59.37 7.19 29.32
N GLY A 141 -60.67 7.49 29.15
CA GLY A 141 -61.47 7.15 27.98
C GLY A 141 -61.75 5.65 27.84
N ILE A 142 -61.39 4.82 28.84
CA ILE A 142 -61.65 3.38 28.83
C ILE A 142 -63.13 3.13 29.04
N ARG A 143 -63.67 2.19 28.25
CA ARG A 143 -65.08 1.79 28.29
C ARG A 143 -65.18 0.29 28.51
N LEU A 144 -66.25 -0.12 29.14
CA LEU A 144 -66.58 -1.48 29.50
C LEU A 144 -67.98 -1.79 28.98
N ALA A 145 -68.16 -2.87 28.24
CA ALA A 145 -69.47 -3.38 27.85
C ALA A 145 -69.68 -4.77 28.42
N GLY A 146 -70.82 -5.01 29.03
CA GLY A 146 -71.18 -6.31 29.59
C GLY A 146 -72.67 -6.44 29.79
N LEU A 147 -73.16 -7.67 29.89
CA LEU A 147 -74.53 -7.93 30.30
C LEU A 147 -74.81 -7.34 31.69
N THR A 148 -76.04 -6.90 31.93
CA THR A 148 -76.47 -6.33 33.22
C THR A 148 -76.31 -7.35 34.35
N SER A 149 -76.45 -8.65 34.05
CA SER A 149 -76.25 -9.73 35.02
C SER A 149 -74.78 -10.00 35.38
N VAL A 150 -73.82 -9.65 34.51
CA VAL A 150 -72.39 -9.96 34.73
C VAL A 150 -71.63 -8.84 35.42
N LEU A 151 -72.15 -7.61 35.35
CA LEU A 151 -71.60 -6.45 36.02
C LEU A 151 -72.16 -6.35 37.45
N PRO A 152 -71.32 -6.27 38.49
CA PRO A 152 -71.79 -6.19 39.86
C PRO A 152 -72.67 -4.96 40.10
N GLN A 153 -73.75 -5.12 40.86
CA GLN A 153 -74.71 -4.05 41.14
C GLN A 153 -74.02 -2.85 41.83
N ALA A 154 -74.33 -1.64 41.35
CA ALA A 154 -73.74 -0.39 41.83
C ALA A 154 -72.20 -0.31 41.76
N ALA A 155 -71.56 -1.14 40.93
CA ALA A 155 -70.14 -1.00 40.64
C ALA A 155 -69.88 0.13 39.64
N THR A 156 -68.79 0.85 39.87
CA THR A 156 -68.28 1.90 38.99
C THR A 156 -66.94 1.48 38.42
N LEU A 157 -66.69 1.82 37.14
CA LEU A 157 -65.38 1.64 36.52
C LEU A 157 -64.44 2.74 37.00
N LYS A 158 -63.30 2.33 37.55
CA LYS A 158 -62.22 3.20 37.99
C LYS A 158 -60.94 2.79 37.28
N VAL A 159 -60.31 3.73 36.60
CA VAL A 159 -59.04 3.49 35.90
C VAL A 159 -57.98 4.45 36.39
N ALA A 160 -56.81 3.91 36.77
CA ALA A 160 -55.61 4.70 37.04
C ALA A 160 -54.54 4.44 35.97
N VAL A 161 -53.90 5.50 35.49
CA VAL A 161 -52.72 5.39 34.62
C VAL A 161 -51.48 5.35 35.50
N MET A 162 -50.70 4.28 35.39
CA MET A 162 -49.57 4.02 36.27
C MET A 162 -48.33 4.81 35.83
N GLN A 163 -47.51 5.21 36.81
CA GLN A 163 -46.24 5.89 36.55
C GLN A 163 -45.16 4.89 36.07
N GLN A 164 -44.19 5.41 35.31
CA GLN A 164 -43.13 4.60 34.68
C GLN A 164 -42.17 3.95 35.69
N GLU A 165 -42.06 4.46 36.91
CA GLU A 165 -41.12 3.96 37.93
C GLU A 165 -41.61 2.72 38.67
N THR A 166 -42.82 2.24 38.38
CA THR A 166 -43.38 1.06 39.06
C THR A 166 -42.65 -0.23 38.64
N GLU A 167 -42.45 -1.18 39.58
CA GLU A 167 -41.83 -2.50 39.30
C GLU A 167 -42.56 -3.21 38.14
N ILE A 168 -43.89 -3.04 38.06
CA ILE A 168 -44.74 -3.61 37.02
C ILE A 168 -44.39 -3.00 35.65
N TYR A 169 -44.31 -1.67 35.55
CA TYR A 169 -43.97 -1.00 34.31
C TYR A 169 -42.61 -1.44 33.79
N GLN A 170 -41.60 -1.48 34.67
CA GLN A 170 -40.24 -1.85 34.29
C GLN A 170 -40.14 -3.29 33.78
N LYS A 171 -40.82 -4.25 34.42
CA LYS A 171 -40.85 -5.64 33.93
C LYS A 171 -41.50 -5.79 32.57
N ILE A 172 -42.64 -5.13 32.36
CA ILE A 172 -43.31 -5.18 31.05
C ILE A 172 -42.42 -4.51 29.99
N LYS A 173 -41.74 -3.41 30.32
CA LYS A 173 -40.78 -2.74 29.41
C LYS A 173 -39.61 -3.65 29.08
N GLU A 174 -39.08 -4.35 30.06
CA GLU A 174 -37.99 -5.30 29.88
C GLU A 174 -38.39 -6.49 29.01
N GLU A 175 -39.61 -7.02 29.16
CA GLU A 175 -40.05 -8.21 28.42
C GLU A 175 -40.52 -7.88 26.99
N THR A 176 -41.21 -6.75 26.82
CA THR A 176 -41.83 -6.39 25.55
C THR A 176 -40.98 -5.47 24.67
N LYS A 177 -40.02 -4.73 25.25
CA LYS A 177 -39.14 -3.73 24.61
C LYS A 177 -39.87 -2.53 23.97
N GLY A 178 -41.16 -2.65 23.72
CA GLY A 178 -42.03 -1.65 23.12
C GLY A 178 -42.38 -0.48 24.05
N ASP A 179 -43.00 0.54 23.50
CA ASP A 179 -43.49 1.68 24.28
C ASP A 179 -44.79 1.34 24.99
N ILE A 180 -44.88 1.69 26.27
CA ILE A 180 -45.92 1.15 27.15
C ILE A 180 -46.82 2.26 27.70
N ARG A 181 -48.11 1.95 27.79
CA ARG A 181 -49.06 2.65 28.66
C ARG A 181 -49.75 1.65 29.57
N LEU A 182 -49.45 1.75 30.87
CA LEU A 182 -49.93 0.83 31.90
C LEU A 182 -51.15 1.41 32.63
N TYR A 183 -52.20 0.60 32.75
CA TYR A 183 -53.46 0.93 33.39
C TYR A 183 -53.74 -0.04 34.54
N ASP A 184 -54.21 0.47 35.67
CA ASP A 184 -54.89 -0.29 36.72
C ASP A 184 -56.39 -0.11 36.51
N ILE A 185 -57.05 -1.16 36.05
CA ILE A 185 -58.49 -1.17 35.76
C ILE A 185 -59.17 -1.87 36.92
N GLN A 186 -60.20 -1.26 37.50
CA GLN A 186 -60.90 -1.80 38.65
C GLN A 186 -62.41 -1.54 38.54
N LEU A 187 -63.22 -2.47 39.04
CA LEU A 187 -64.61 -2.19 39.38
C LEU A 187 -64.73 -2.01 40.89
N VAL A 188 -65.37 -0.92 41.32
CA VAL A 188 -65.50 -0.58 42.74
C VAL A 188 -66.96 -0.34 43.09
N ASN A 189 -67.44 -0.96 44.16
CA ASN A 189 -68.73 -0.68 44.77
C ASN A 189 -68.56 -0.21 46.23
N GLN A 190 -69.66 -0.09 46.99
CA GLN A 190 -69.60 0.34 48.40
C GLN A 190 -68.78 -0.58 49.32
N SER A 191 -68.57 -1.84 48.92
CA SER A 191 -67.82 -2.86 49.68
C SER A 191 -66.36 -2.97 49.26
N GLY A 192 -65.90 -2.20 48.26
CA GLY A 192 -64.53 -2.21 47.74
C GLY A 192 -64.41 -2.71 46.31
N GLU A 193 -63.25 -3.28 45.97
CA GLU A 193 -62.97 -3.83 44.64
C GLU A 193 -63.76 -5.12 44.41
N VAL A 194 -64.41 -5.20 43.25
CA VAL A 194 -65.22 -6.35 42.81
C VAL A 194 -64.82 -6.77 41.40
N GLN A 195 -65.12 -8.02 41.06
CA GLN A 195 -64.84 -8.59 39.75
C GLN A 195 -66.15 -8.89 39.02
N PRO A 196 -66.18 -8.86 37.67
CA PRO A 196 -67.29 -9.36 36.89
C PRO A 196 -67.61 -10.83 37.24
N THR A 197 -68.88 -11.20 37.23
CA THR A 197 -69.31 -12.60 37.42
C THR A 197 -69.29 -13.40 36.12
N GLY A 198 -69.02 -12.74 34.99
CA GLY A 198 -68.90 -13.32 33.66
C GLY A 198 -68.00 -12.49 32.75
N THR A 199 -68.01 -12.80 31.46
CA THR A 199 -67.17 -12.11 30.47
C THR A 199 -67.69 -10.72 30.16
N VAL A 200 -66.76 -9.77 30.12
CA VAL A 200 -67.02 -8.38 29.73
C VAL A 200 -66.02 -7.96 28.65
N THR A 201 -66.43 -7.03 27.78
CA THR A 201 -65.60 -6.47 26.71
C THR A 201 -65.07 -5.11 27.14
N VAL A 202 -63.75 -4.93 27.07
CA VAL A 202 -63.06 -3.69 27.44
C VAL A 202 -62.54 -3.00 26.19
N TYR A 203 -62.72 -1.69 26.14
CA TYR A 203 -62.27 -0.81 25.07
C TYR A 203 -61.24 0.16 25.62
N ILE A 204 -59.96 -0.03 25.30
CA ILE A 204 -58.87 0.86 25.71
C ILE A 204 -58.51 1.80 24.55
N PRO A 205 -58.61 3.14 24.70
CA PRO A 205 -58.19 4.06 23.66
C PRO A 205 -56.70 3.88 23.34
N VAL A 206 -56.38 3.66 22.07
CA VAL A 206 -55.00 3.62 21.60
C VAL A 206 -54.42 5.04 21.63
N PRO A 207 -53.30 5.30 22.32
CA PRO A 207 -52.65 6.60 22.32
C PRO A 207 -52.36 7.08 20.90
N LYS A 208 -52.60 8.38 20.61
CA LYS A 208 -52.37 8.94 19.26
C LYS A 208 -50.93 8.77 18.73
N LYS A 209 -49.97 8.63 19.64
CA LYS A 209 -48.56 8.42 19.32
C LYS A 209 -48.22 6.98 18.95
N PHE A 210 -49.08 6.01 19.29
CA PHE A 210 -48.86 4.60 18.98
C PHE A 210 -49.34 4.27 17.58
N ASN A 211 -48.56 3.48 16.85
CA ASN A 211 -49.02 2.88 15.61
C ASN A 211 -50.03 1.75 15.91
N GLN A 212 -51.28 1.94 15.47
CA GLN A 212 -52.39 1.01 15.68
C GLN A 212 -52.15 -0.41 15.14
N GLU A 213 -51.32 -0.58 14.11
CA GLU A 213 -51.02 -1.89 13.53
C GLU A 213 -50.03 -2.72 14.37
N ARG A 214 -49.35 -2.07 15.32
CA ARG A 214 -48.29 -2.66 16.16
C ARG A 214 -48.65 -2.65 17.64
N VAL A 215 -49.93 -2.56 17.97
CA VAL A 215 -50.37 -2.53 19.36
C VAL A 215 -50.74 -3.92 19.84
N GLU A 216 -50.16 -4.31 20.96
CA GLU A 216 -50.51 -5.50 21.71
C GLU A 216 -50.91 -5.14 23.15
N LEU A 217 -51.57 -6.07 23.82
CA LEU A 217 -52.00 -5.90 25.21
C LEU A 217 -51.39 -7.00 26.08
N TYR A 218 -50.88 -6.61 27.23
CA TYR A 218 -50.32 -7.52 28.23
C TYR A 218 -50.97 -7.29 29.59
N THR A 219 -51.11 -8.35 30.37
CA THR A 219 -51.49 -8.28 31.79
C THR A 219 -50.31 -8.66 32.66
N TYR A 220 -50.25 -8.12 33.88
CA TYR A 220 -49.28 -8.53 34.89
C TYR A 220 -49.95 -9.34 35.99
N ASP A 221 -49.43 -10.54 36.25
CA ASP A 221 -49.85 -11.40 37.35
C ASP A 221 -49.02 -11.10 38.60
N ALA A 222 -49.65 -10.45 39.59
CA ALA A 222 -48.96 -10.00 40.79
C ALA A 222 -48.40 -11.16 41.66
N GLN A 223 -48.96 -12.37 41.56
CA GLN A 223 -48.53 -13.52 42.35
C GLN A 223 -47.32 -14.21 41.71
N THR A 224 -47.40 -14.47 40.40
CA THR A 224 -46.32 -15.15 39.67
C THR A 224 -45.25 -14.18 39.16
N LYS A 225 -45.52 -12.87 39.23
CA LYS A 225 -44.69 -11.79 38.67
C LYS A 225 -44.45 -11.94 37.16
N GLN A 226 -45.34 -12.63 36.45
CA GLN A 226 -45.25 -12.87 35.01
C GLN A 226 -46.08 -11.88 34.21
N VAL A 227 -45.57 -11.50 33.04
CA VAL A 227 -46.31 -10.76 32.02
C VAL A 227 -46.96 -11.78 31.07
N LYS A 228 -48.22 -11.56 30.70
CA LYS A 228 -48.97 -12.46 29.80
C LYS A 228 -49.66 -11.66 28.71
N ALA A 229 -49.50 -12.09 27.47
CA ALA A 229 -50.22 -11.48 26.34
C ALA A 229 -51.73 -11.73 26.45
N VAL A 230 -52.52 -10.69 26.18
CA VAL A 230 -53.98 -10.70 26.21
C VAL A 230 -54.49 -10.60 24.79
N LYS A 231 -55.24 -11.62 24.36
CA LYS A 231 -55.83 -11.65 23.01
C LYS A 231 -56.87 -10.55 22.87
N GLY A 232 -56.71 -9.76 21.82
CA GLY A 232 -57.62 -8.69 21.45
C GLY A 232 -57.35 -8.25 20.02
N LYS A 233 -57.96 -7.13 19.64
CA LYS A 233 -57.78 -6.50 18.33
C LYS A 233 -57.99 -5.01 18.44
N VAL A 234 -57.39 -4.25 17.53
CA VAL A 234 -57.71 -2.84 17.39
C VAL A 234 -58.97 -2.69 16.53
N GLU A 235 -59.99 -2.02 17.07
CA GLU A 235 -61.19 -1.63 16.36
C GLU A 235 -61.33 -0.10 16.41
N LYS A 236 -61.28 0.54 15.23
CA LYS A 236 -61.26 2.00 15.10
C LYS A 236 -60.07 2.58 15.87
N ASN A 237 -60.31 3.19 17.05
CA ASN A 237 -59.28 3.81 17.89
C ASN A 237 -59.12 3.12 19.25
N PHE A 238 -59.70 1.93 19.43
CA PHE A 238 -59.67 1.20 20.68
C PHE A 238 -59.01 -0.17 20.49
N TYR A 239 -58.16 -0.57 21.43
CA TYR A 239 -57.82 -1.97 21.61
C TYR A 239 -58.94 -2.64 22.40
N VAL A 240 -59.56 -3.64 21.79
CA VAL A 240 -60.75 -4.33 22.31
C VAL A 240 -60.37 -5.75 22.71
N PHE A 241 -60.68 -6.13 23.94
CA PHE A 241 -60.45 -7.47 24.46
C PHE A 241 -61.54 -7.89 25.43
N GLU A 242 -61.64 -9.19 25.69
CA GLU A 242 -62.58 -9.77 26.64
C GLU A 242 -61.86 -10.23 27.90
N THR A 243 -62.47 -10.04 29.07
CA THR A 243 -61.93 -10.51 30.35
C THR A 243 -63.03 -10.88 31.32
N THR A 244 -62.71 -11.71 32.32
CA THR A 244 -63.55 -12.00 33.49
C THR A 244 -62.92 -11.45 34.79
N HIS A 245 -61.75 -10.82 34.69
CA HIS A 245 -60.99 -10.34 35.82
C HIS A 245 -60.27 -9.04 35.46
N PHE A 246 -60.37 -8.03 36.31
CA PHE A 246 -59.67 -6.77 36.18
C PHE A 246 -58.40 -6.75 37.01
N SER A 247 -57.35 -6.18 36.43
CA SER A 247 -56.00 -6.10 36.98
C SER A 247 -55.23 -4.99 36.24
N TYR A 248 -53.90 -5.09 36.27
CA TYR A 248 -52.99 -4.27 35.49
C TYR A 248 -52.95 -4.70 34.03
N TYR A 249 -53.25 -3.78 33.13
CA TYR A 249 -53.19 -3.94 31.69
C TYR A 249 -52.23 -2.94 31.06
N ALA A 250 -51.25 -3.42 30.32
CA ALA A 250 -50.30 -2.64 29.56
C ALA A 250 -50.62 -2.70 28.07
N LEU A 251 -50.93 -1.56 27.49
CA LEU A 251 -50.97 -1.39 26.06
C LEU A 251 -49.54 -1.11 25.58
N VAL A 252 -49.06 -1.89 24.62
CA VAL A 252 -47.66 -1.86 24.17
C VAL A 252 -47.61 -1.65 22.67
N GLU A 253 -46.89 -0.64 22.21
CA GLU A 253 -46.48 -0.51 20.81
C GLU A 253 -45.19 -1.30 20.60
N THR A 254 -45.24 -2.35 19.80
CA THR A 254 -44.08 -3.18 19.47
C THR A 254 -43.12 -2.46 18.51
N LEU A 255 -41.86 -2.91 18.50
CA LEU A 255 -40.81 -2.34 17.67
C LEU A 255 -41.13 -2.50 16.16
N ASP A 256 -40.76 -1.49 15.37
CA ASP A 256 -40.97 -1.47 13.93
C ASP A 256 -39.82 -2.15 13.19
N THR A 257 -39.97 -3.44 12.89
CA THR A 257 -38.96 -4.24 12.19
C THR A 257 -39.17 -4.31 10.69
N GLN A 258 -40.29 -3.81 10.16
CA GLN A 258 -40.73 -4.06 8.78
C GLN A 258 -39.70 -3.57 7.76
N ILE A 259 -39.20 -2.33 7.93
CA ILE A 259 -38.20 -1.74 7.02
C ILE A 259 -36.90 -2.55 7.03
N LEU A 260 -36.46 -3.03 8.20
CA LEU A 260 -35.26 -3.86 8.31
C LEU A 260 -35.46 -5.23 7.65
N THR A 261 -36.61 -5.87 7.89
CA THR A 261 -36.97 -7.15 7.26
C THR A 261 -37.03 -7.01 5.74
N ASP A 262 -37.62 -5.94 5.21
CA ASP A 262 -37.65 -5.67 3.77
C ASP A 262 -36.24 -5.45 3.21
N GLY A 263 -35.39 -4.71 3.92
CA GLY A 263 -33.97 -4.55 3.55
C GLY A 263 -33.20 -5.87 3.53
N ILE A 264 -33.41 -6.74 4.54
CA ILE A 264 -32.81 -8.09 4.60
C ILE A 264 -33.27 -8.93 3.41
N ASN A 265 -34.56 -8.89 3.06
CA ASN A 265 -35.10 -9.61 1.92
C ASN A 265 -34.50 -9.12 0.60
N GLN A 266 -34.36 -7.80 0.43
CA GLN A 266 -33.71 -7.21 -0.75
C GLN A 266 -32.25 -7.64 -0.85
N ALA A 267 -31.47 -7.53 0.23
CA ALA A 267 -30.07 -7.94 0.26
C ALA A 267 -29.89 -9.44 -0.04
N THR A 268 -30.78 -10.29 0.49
CA THR A 268 -30.77 -11.74 0.28
C THR A 268 -31.11 -12.13 -1.17
N ALA A 269 -31.92 -11.31 -1.86
CA ALA A 269 -32.29 -11.54 -3.26
C ALA A 269 -31.17 -11.18 -4.25
N LEU A 270 -30.10 -10.50 -3.83
CA LEU A 270 -28.98 -10.15 -4.70
C LEU A 270 -28.16 -11.38 -5.12
N ALA A 271 -27.72 -11.39 -6.37
CA ALA A 271 -26.94 -12.48 -6.93
C ALA A 271 -25.43 -12.28 -6.65
N LYS A 272 -24.85 -13.16 -5.82
CA LYS A 272 -23.45 -13.08 -5.37
C LYS A 272 -22.43 -12.94 -6.51
N ASP A 273 -22.64 -13.61 -7.63
CA ASP A 273 -21.74 -13.64 -8.79
C ASP A 273 -21.68 -12.31 -9.56
N GLN A 274 -22.63 -11.40 -9.33
CA GLN A 274 -22.64 -10.08 -9.96
C GLN A 274 -21.74 -9.04 -9.26
N TYR A 275 -21.18 -9.38 -8.09
CA TYR A 275 -20.44 -8.43 -7.26
C TYR A 275 -19.06 -8.94 -6.87
N THR A 276 -18.15 -8.01 -6.55
CA THR A 276 -16.78 -8.33 -6.16
C THR A 276 -16.74 -9.04 -4.80
N PRO A 277 -15.78 -9.97 -4.59
CA PRO A 277 -15.68 -10.71 -3.32
C PRO A 277 -15.61 -9.82 -2.07
N THR A 278 -14.84 -8.73 -2.11
CA THR A 278 -14.65 -7.83 -0.96
C THR A 278 -15.94 -7.09 -0.62
N SER A 279 -16.64 -6.54 -1.62
CA SER A 279 -17.90 -5.81 -1.38
C SER A 279 -19.02 -6.76 -0.90
N TRP A 280 -19.08 -7.97 -1.46
CA TRP A 280 -20.04 -8.99 -1.03
C TRP A 280 -19.80 -9.48 0.41
N ALA A 281 -18.55 -9.63 0.83
CA ALA A 281 -18.20 -10.02 2.20
C ALA A 281 -18.66 -8.97 3.23
N ALA A 282 -18.52 -7.68 2.89
CA ALA A 282 -19.01 -6.59 3.72
C ALA A 282 -20.55 -6.61 3.86
N LEU A 283 -21.28 -6.84 2.76
CA LEU A 283 -22.73 -7.03 2.79
C LEU A 283 -23.11 -8.23 3.66
N THR A 284 -22.48 -9.38 3.48
CA THR A 284 -22.80 -10.62 4.20
C THR A 284 -22.63 -10.45 5.71
N THR A 285 -21.57 -9.76 6.14
CA THR A 285 -21.33 -9.45 7.55
C THR A 285 -22.47 -8.58 8.12
N THR A 286 -22.82 -7.51 7.40
CA THR A 286 -23.88 -6.58 7.81
C THR A 286 -25.26 -7.24 7.80
N LEU A 287 -25.54 -8.11 6.83
CA LEU A 287 -26.76 -8.89 6.75
C LEU A 287 -26.93 -9.81 7.96
N THR A 288 -25.86 -10.44 8.41
CA THR A 288 -25.87 -11.28 9.62
C THR A 288 -26.20 -10.46 10.86
N THR A 289 -25.60 -9.28 11.01
CA THR A 289 -25.94 -8.35 12.11
C THR A 289 -27.38 -7.87 12.03
N ALA A 290 -27.87 -7.52 10.83
CA ALA A 290 -29.25 -7.10 10.63
C ALA A 290 -30.25 -8.19 11.01
N GLN A 291 -29.97 -9.46 10.66
CA GLN A 291 -30.79 -10.61 11.03
C GLN A 291 -30.85 -10.82 12.55
N ASP A 292 -29.73 -10.62 13.25
CA ASP A 292 -29.69 -10.68 14.72
C ASP A 292 -30.53 -9.57 15.35
N VAL A 293 -30.43 -8.34 14.85
CA VAL A 293 -31.19 -7.18 15.36
C VAL A 293 -32.70 -7.38 15.22
N VAL A 294 -33.20 -8.02 14.15
CA VAL A 294 -34.64 -8.31 14.01
C VAL A 294 -35.19 -9.13 15.19
N VAL A 295 -34.38 -10.01 15.77
CA VAL A 295 -34.79 -10.89 16.88
C VAL A 295 -34.45 -10.29 18.24
N ASN A 296 -33.31 -9.62 18.34
CA ASN A 296 -32.68 -9.27 19.63
C ASN A 296 -32.63 -7.77 19.92
N ALA A 297 -33.23 -6.91 19.07
CA ALA A 297 -33.30 -5.46 19.32
C ALA A 297 -33.87 -5.15 20.70
N GLN A 298 -33.23 -4.22 21.41
CA GLN A 298 -33.66 -3.77 22.73
C GLN A 298 -34.50 -2.49 22.62
N GLU A 299 -34.28 -1.71 21.58
CA GLU A 299 -35.00 -0.48 21.30
C GLU A 299 -35.08 -0.18 19.79
N GLN A 300 -35.95 0.76 19.42
CA GLN A 300 -36.12 1.13 18.01
C GLN A 300 -34.83 1.69 17.38
N ALA A 301 -33.98 2.34 18.18
CA ALA A 301 -32.71 2.89 17.69
C ALA A 301 -31.75 1.81 17.18
N ASP A 302 -31.79 0.59 17.74
CA ASP A 302 -31.00 -0.55 17.25
C ASP A 302 -31.41 -0.93 15.81
N ILE A 303 -32.72 -0.98 15.57
CA ILE A 303 -33.30 -1.31 14.27
C ILE A 303 -32.98 -0.21 13.26
N ASP A 304 -33.17 1.06 13.63
CA ASP A 304 -32.88 2.19 12.75
C ASP A 304 -31.40 2.23 12.35
N ALA A 305 -30.49 1.92 13.29
CA ALA A 305 -29.07 1.78 13.02
C ALA A 305 -28.76 0.60 12.07
N ALA A 306 -29.41 -0.55 12.27
CA ALA A 306 -29.26 -1.71 11.40
C ALA A 306 -29.77 -1.45 9.97
N VAL A 307 -30.92 -0.76 9.83
CA VAL A 307 -31.45 -0.33 8.51
C VAL A 307 -30.43 0.53 7.79
N LYS A 308 -29.89 1.54 8.48
CA LYS A 308 -28.87 2.44 7.91
C LYS A 308 -27.62 1.69 7.48
N ASN A 309 -27.09 0.81 8.34
CA ASN A 309 -25.87 0.05 8.05
C ASN A 309 -26.07 -0.90 6.88
N LEU A 310 -27.21 -1.62 6.83
CA LEU A 310 -27.52 -2.54 5.74
C LEU A 310 -27.68 -1.79 4.41
N THR A 311 -28.39 -0.66 4.43
CA THR A 311 -28.54 0.21 3.25
C THR A 311 -27.17 0.65 2.73
N GLN A 312 -26.30 1.15 3.62
CA GLN A 312 -24.95 1.55 3.25
C GLN A 312 -24.11 0.39 2.70
N ALA A 313 -24.25 -0.82 3.24
CA ALA A 313 -23.54 -2.00 2.74
C ALA A 313 -24.02 -2.40 1.34
N MET A 314 -25.33 -2.28 1.07
CA MET A 314 -25.91 -2.49 -0.27
C MET A 314 -25.44 -1.42 -1.26
N ASP A 315 -25.42 -0.14 -0.86
CA ASP A 315 -24.96 0.96 -1.71
C ASP A 315 -23.47 0.87 -2.08
N ASN A 316 -22.66 0.27 -1.20
CA ASN A 316 -21.22 0.08 -1.41
C ASN A 316 -20.87 -1.20 -2.19
N LEU A 317 -21.86 -1.93 -2.70
CA LEU A 317 -21.61 -3.07 -3.56
C LEU A 317 -20.90 -2.64 -4.86
N VAL A 318 -19.89 -3.40 -5.24
CA VAL A 318 -19.13 -3.15 -6.47
C VAL A 318 -19.45 -4.28 -7.44
N ALA A 319 -20.00 -3.93 -8.61
CA ALA A 319 -20.31 -4.91 -9.64
C ALA A 319 -19.03 -5.52 -10.24
N THR A 320 -19.04 -6.83 -10.49
CA THR A 320 -17.96 -7.54 -11.19
C THR A 320 -17.85 -7.02 -12.63
N PRO A 321 -16.70 -6.48 -13.07
CA PRO A 321 -16.56 -5.95 -14.41
C PRO A 321 -16.40 -7.04 -15.47
N ASP A 322 -16.85 -6.77 -16.70
CA ASP A 322 -16.52 -7.61 -17.86
C ASP A 322 -15.03 -7.44 -18.23
N LYS A 323 -14.28 -8.54 -18.16
CA LYS A 323 -12.84 -8.59 -18.46
C LYS A 323 -12.49 -9.10 -19.86
N LYS A 324 -13.48 -9.38 -20.72
CA LYS A 324 -13.26 -9.98 -22.04
C LYS A 324 -12.35 -9.13 -22.94
N ALA A 325 -12.53 -7.81 -22.94
CA ALA A 325 -11.67 -6.91 -23.73
C ALA A 325 -10.22 -6.92 -23.23
N LEU A 326 -10.02 -6.98 -21.91
CA LEU A 326 -8.70 -7.07 -21.29
C LEU A 326 -8.03 -8.42 -21.59
N GLU A 327 -8.77 -9.52 -21.49
CA GLU A 327 -8.30 -10.85 -21.88
C GLU A 327 -7.82 -10.88 -23.34
N GLN A 328 -8.61 -10.30 -24.25
CA GLN A 328 -8.25 -10.19 -25.66
C GLN A 328 -7.00 -9.34 -25.87
N ALA A 329 -6.90 -8.17 -25.23
CA ALA A 329 -5.74 -7.29 -25.31
C ALA A 329 -4.47 -7.99 -24.82
N ILE A 330 -4.52 -8.67 -23.67
CA ILE A 330 -3.40 -9.45 -23.13
C ILE A 330 -3.01 -10.59 -24.09
N THR A 331 -4.00 -11.31 -24.64
CA THR A 331 -3.75 -12.40 -25.58
C THR A 331 -3.07 -11.92 -26.86
N GLN A 332 -3.47 -10.77 -27.40
CA GLN A 332 -2.80 -10.19 -28.57
C GLN A 332 -1.40 -9.67 -28.23
N ALA A 333 -1.25 -8.99 -27.10
CA ALA A 333 0.03 -8.49 -26.61
C ALA A 333 1.07 -9.61 -26.46
N LYS A 334 0.66 -10.77 -25.93
CA LYS A 334 1.54 -11.96 -25.77
C LYS A 334 2.06 -12.56 -27.08
N LYS A 335 1.52 -12.17 -28.26
CA LYS A 335 2.03 -12.63 -29.56
C LYS A 335 3.29 -11.90 -30.01
N ALA A 336 3.55 -10.72 -29.46
CA ALA A 336 4.74 -9.94 -29.79
C ALA A 336 6.00 -10.67 -29.29
N LYS A 337 7.12 -10.58 -30.02
CA LYS A 337 8.39 -11.22 -29.66
C LYS A 337 9.44 -10.17 -29.37
N GLN A 338 10.15 -10.32 -28.25
CA GLN A 338 11.17 -9.37 -27.81
C GLN A 338 12.23 -9.06 -28.87
N THR A 339 12.61 -10.04 -29.70
CA THR A 339 13.64 -9.89 -30.74
C THR A 339 13.29 -8.91 -31.85
N ASP A 340 12.00 -8.59 -32.01
CA ASP A 340 11.51 -7.80 -33.13
C ASP A 340 11.49 -6.30 -32.80
N TYR A 341 11.71 -5.93 -31.53
CA TYR A 341 11.55 -4.56 -31.01
C TYR A 341 12.78 -4.05 -30.25
N GLU A 342 12.94 -2.73 -30.23
CA GLU A 342 13.98 -2.05 -29.45
C GLU A 342 13.80 -2.33 -27.95
N ALA A 343 14.91 -2.58 -27.25
CA ALA A 343 14.90 -2.98 -25.84
C ALA A 343 14.13 -2.00 -24.93
N THR A 344 14.29 -0.69 -25.13
CA THR A 344 13.62 0.34 -24.30
C THR A 344 12.10 0.34 -24.52
N SER A 345 11.64 0.34 -25.77
CA SER A 345 10.20 0.30 -26.09
C SER A 345 9.56 -1.03 -25.66
N TRP A 346 10.30 -2.13 -25.77
CA TRP A 346 9.87 -3.45 -25.32
C TRP A 346 9.70 -3.51 -23.80
N GLN A 347 10.65 -2.94 -23.04
CA GLN A 347 10.57 -2.91 -21.59
C GLN A 347 9.34 -2.14 -21.10
N ALA A 348 9.06 -0.97 -21.69
CA ALA A 348 7.86 -0.20 -21.37
C ALA A 348 6.56 -0.97 -21.68
N PHE A 349 6.52 -1.67 -22.82
CA PHE A 349 5.41 -2.55 -23.19
C PHE A 349 5.22 -3.73 -22.21
N GLN A 350 6.30 -4.39 -21.80
CA GLN A 350 6.26 -5.49 -20.81
C GLN A 350 5.73 -5.04 -19.45
N GLU A 351 6.11 -3.84 -19.00
CA GLU A 351 5.58 -3.26 -17.76
C GLU A 351 4.05 -3.11 -17.84
N LYS A 352 3.53 -2.59 -18.96
CA LYS A 352 2.09 -2.44 -19.18
C LYS A 352 1.36 -3.76 -19.35
N LEU A 353 1.97 -4.75 -20.00
CA LEU A 353 1.43 -6.11 -20.07
C LEU A 353 1.34 -6.75 -18.67
N THR A 354 2.34 -6.51 -17.82
CA THR A 354 2.35 -6.99 -16.44
C THR A 354 1.24 -6.33 -15.64
N GLN A 355 1.12 -4.99 -15.69
CA GLN A 355 0.04 -4.24 -15.02
C GLN A 355 -1.35 -4.71 -15.48
N ALA A 356 -1.55 -4.89 -16.78
CA ALA A 356 -2.79 -5.42 -17.34
C ALA A 356 -3.11 -6.83 -16.83
N THR A 357 -2.10 -7.70 -16.74
CA THR A 357 -2.27 -9.07 -16.20
C THR A 357 -2.63 -9.04 -14.71
N THR A 358 -2.01 -8.17 -13.91
CA THR A 358 -2.36 -7.99 -12.50
C THR A 358 -3.82 -7.56 -12.30
N VAL A 359 -4.31 -6.61 -13.12
CA VAL A 359 -5.72 -6.19 -13.09
C VAL A 359 -6.66 -7.32 -13.54
N PHE A 360 -6.25 -8.12 -14.53
CA PHE A 360 -7.01 -9.28 -14.98
C PHE A 360 -7.18 -10.33 -13.88
N ASP A 361 -6.12 -10.62 -13.13
CA ASP A 361 -6.12 -11.62 -12.06
C ASP A 361 -6.78 -11.12 -10.75
N ASN A 362 -6.89 -9.81 -10.55
CA ASN A 362 -7.53 -9.23 -9.37
C ASN A 362 -9.07 -9.44 -9.40
N ALA A 363 -9.59 -10.32 -8.55
CA ALA A 363 -11.02 -10.59 -8.44
C ALA A 363 -11.87 -9.37 -8.01
N ASP A 364 -11.25 -8.39 -7.34
CA ASP A 364 -11.90 -7.16 -6.88
C ASP A 364 -11.65 -5.96 -7.82
N ALA A 365 -11.09 -6.17 -9.01
CA ALA A 365 -10.85 -5.10 -9.97
C ALA A 365 -12.15 -4.35 -10.30
N THR A 366 -12.06 -3.03 -10.38
CA THR A 366 -13.15 -2.14 -10.79
C THR A 366 -13.26 -2.04 -12.31
N LYS A 367 -14.41 -1.54 -12.80
CA LYS A 367 -14.63 -1.30 -14.23
C LYS A 367 -13.62 -0.28 -14.79
N GLU A 368 -13.31 0.75 -14.02
CA GLU A 368 -12.36 1.81 -14.37
C GLU A 368 -10.93 1.27 -14.47
N GLU A 369 -10.51 0.40 -13.54
CA GLU A 369 -9.19 -0.26 -13.58
C GLU A 369 -9.07 -1.17 -14.80
N VAL A 370 -10.10 -1.97 -15.11
CA VAL A 370 -10.13 -2.84 -16.29
C VAL A 370 -10.04 -2.00 -17.57
N ALA A 371 -10.82 -0.92 -17.69
CA ALA A 371 -10.77 -0.03 -18.84
C ALA A 371 -9.40 0.65 -19.01
N THR A 372 -8.83 1.14 -17.91
CA THR A 372 -7.50 1.77 -17.89
C THR A 372 -6.40 0.77 -18.30
N ALA A 373 -6.47 -0.46 -17.81
CA ALA A 373 -5.53 -1.52 -18.17
C ALA A 373 -5.57 -1.84 -19.67
N VAL A 374 -6.76 -1.92 -20.26
CA VAL A 374 -6.94 -2.09 -21.72
C VAL A 374 -6.31 -0.91 -22.46
N GLU A 375 -6.64 0.32 -22.09
CA GLU A 375 -6.14 1.52 -22.75
C GLU A 375 -4.61 1.60 -22.71
N GLN A 376 -4.02 1.43 -21.52
CA GLN A 376 -2.57 1.53 -21.35
C GLN A 376 -1.81 0.41 -22.08
N LEU A 377 -2.30 -0.83 -22.06
CA LEU A 377 -1.68 -1.93 -22.80
C LEU A 377 -1.75 -1.67 -24.31
N THR A 378 -2.91 -1.25 -24.81
CA THR A 378 -3.11 -0.99 -26.24
C THR A 378 -2.26 0.19 -26.71
N LYS A 379 -2.10 1.22 -25.88
CA LYS A 379 -1.20 2.35 -26.15
C LYS A 379 0.25 1.90 -26.22
N ALA A 380 0.73 1.17 -25.21
CA ALA A 380 2.11 0.68 -25.19
C ALA A 380 2.41 -0.25 -26.38
N GLN A 381 1.43 -1.04 -26.82
CA GLN A 381 1.57 -1.87 -28.01
C GLN A 381 1.74 -1.04 -29.30
N LYS A 382 1.09 0.12 -29.41
CA LYS A 382 1.24 1.05 -30.55
C LYS A 382 2.57 1.81 -30.52
N GLU A 383 3.12 2.03 -29.32
CA GLU A 383 4.38 2.74 -29.10
C GLU A 383 5.61 1.82 -29.24
N LEU A 384 5.42 0.53 -29.51
CA LEU A 384 6.51 -0.41 -29.80
C LEU A 384 7.31 0.05 -31.03
N GLN A 385 8.63 0.17 -30.85
CA GLN A 385 9.56 0.56 -31.89
C GLN A 385 10.24 -0.69 -32.43
N THR A 386 10.07 -1.00 -33.71
CA THR A 386 10.72 -2.16 -34.34
C THR A 386 12.22 -1.95 -34.43
N VAL A 387 13.00 -3.00 -34.23
CA VAL A 387 14.42 -2.98 -34.62
C VAL A 387 14.46 -2.73 -36.13
N GLN A 388 15.15 -1.68 -36.59
CA GLN A 388 15.38 -1.46 -38.03
C GLN A 388 15.87 -2.77 -38.66
N ALA A 389 15.31 -3.13 -39.81
CA ALA A 389 15.54 -4.41 -40.48
C ALA A 389 17.00 -4.85 -40.33
N LYS A 390 17.21 -6.03 -39.75
CA LYS A 390 18.54 -6.62 -39.53
C LYS A 390 19.34 -6.47 -40.81
N VAL A 391 20.25 -5.48 -40.83
CA VAL A 391 21.10 -5.16 -41.96
C VAL A 391 21.84 -6.43 -42.34
N ASP A 392 21.73 -6.85 -43.61
CA ASP A 392 22.32 -8.11 -44.05
C ASP A 392 23.84 -7.96 -44.09
N LYS A 393 24.52 -8.61 -43.13
CA LYS A 393 25.99 -8.60 -43.00
C LYS A 393 26.65 -9.86 -43.55
N SER A 394 25.91 -10.69 -44.30
CA SER A 394 26.43 -11.94 -44.85
C SER A 394 27.65 -11.70 -45.75
N GLN A 395 27.60 -10.69 -46.61
CA GLN A 395 28.69 -10.32 -47.51
C GLN A 395 29.91 -9.76 -46.77
N LEU A 396 29.70 -8.87 -45.79
CA LEU A 396 30.77 -8.36 -44.93
C LEU A 396 31.49 -9.49 -44.17
N SER A 397 30.70 -10.42 -43.61
CA SER A 397 31.23 -11.58 -42.88
C SER A 397 32.04 -12.51 -43.78
N ALA A 398 31.62 -12.70 -45.03
CA ALA A 398 32.37 -13.46 -46.02
C ALA A 398 33.69 -12.77 -46.41
N ALA A 399 33.67 -11.45 -46.60
CA ALA A 399 34.88 -10.67 -46.90
C ALA A 399 35.90 -10.69 -45.75
N ILE A 400 35.44 -10.60 -44.49
CA ILE A 400 36.28 -10.72 -43.29
C ILE A 400 36.97 -12.08 -43.25
N LYS A 401 36.22 -13.19 -43.44
CA LYS A 401 36.79 -14.54 -43.49
C LYS A 401 37.83 -14.70 -44.60
N LYS A 402 37.56 -14.14 -45.78
CA LYS A 402 38.51 -14.15 -46.91
C LYS A 402 39.80 -13.42 -46.55
N ALA A 403 39.72 -12.25 -45.91
CA ALA A 403 40.88 -11.48 -45.48
C ALA A 403 41.70 -12.22 -44.40
N GLU A 404 41.03 -12.81 -43.40
CA GLU A 404 41.67 -13.55 -42.31
C GLU A 404 42.38 -14.83 -42.76
N ALA A 405 41.99 -15.39 -43.91
CA ALA A 405 42.64 -16.57 -44.50
C ALA A 405 43.93 -16.25 -45.27
N LEU A 406 44.25 -14.96 -45.49
CA LEU A 406 45.46 -14.55 -46.22
C LEU A 406 46.68 -14.51 -45.29
N THR A 407 47.86 -14.77 -45.85
CA THR A 407 49.12 -14.78 -45.09
C THR A 407 49.99 -13.59 -45.47
N SER A 408 50.36 -12.77 -44.48
CA SER A 408 51.11 -11.51 -44.68
C SER A 408 52.43 -11.67 -45.46
N LYS A 409 53.08 -12.83 -45.39
CA LYS A 409 54.35 -13.15 -46.06
C LYS A 409 54.24 -13.32 -47.58
N GLU A 410 53.04 -13.42 -48.14
CA GLU A 410 52.82 -13.60 -49.58
C GLU A 410 52.65 -12.27 -50.32
N TYR A 411 52.67 -11.14 -49.61
CA TYR A 411 52.27 -9.82 -50.13
C TYR A 411 53.23 -8.72 -49.69
N THR A 412 53.26 -7.61 -50.44
CA THR A 412 54.08 -6.45 -50.08
C THR A 412 53.58 -5.76 -48.80
N GLU A 413 54.48 -5.24 -47.97
CA GLU A 413 54.15 -4.57 -46.70
C GLU A 413 53.10 -3.45 -46.87
N LYS A 414 53.23 -2.66 -47.95
CA LYS A 414 52.31 -1.57 -48.27
C LYS A 414 50.90 -2.05 -48.64
N SER A 415 50.79 -3.12 -49.45
CA SER A 415 49.48 -3.65 -49.84
C SER A 415 48.81 -4.42 -48.70
N TRP A 416 49.62 -5.07 -47.85
CA TRP A 416 49.16 -5.74 -46.63
C TRP A 416 48.59 -4.77 -45.58
N GLN A 417 49.27 -3.64 -45.33
CA GLN A 417 48.81 -2.63 -44.37
C GLN A 417 47.43 -2.05 -44.75
N ALA A 418 47.13 -1.96 -46.05
CA ALA A 418 45.82 -1.53 -46.53
C ALA A 418 44.71 -2.55 -46.18
N VAL A 419 45.00 -3.85 -46.28
CA VAL A 419 44.07 -4.93 -45.87
C VAL A 419 43.87 -4.94 -44.36
N GLU A 420 44.93 -4.80 -43.55
CA GLU A 420 44.80 -4.74 -42.08
C GLU A 420 43.91 -3.57 -41.63
N THR A 421 44.11 -2.40 -42.23
CA THR A 421 43.31 -1.20 -41.92
C THR A 421 41.84 -1.38 -42.30
N ALA A 422 41.56 -1.95 -43.48
CA ALA A 422 40.20 -2.19 -43.94
C ALA A 422 39.51 -3.31 -43.14
N LEU A 423 40.26 -4.35 -42.74
CA LEU A 423 39.77 -5.47 -41.94
C LEU A 423 39.38 -5.02 -40.53
N ALA A 424 40.18 -4.15 -39.91
CA ALA A 424 39.85 -3.58 -38.60
C ALA A 424 38.50 -2.85 -38.64
N LYS A 425 38.30 -1.94 -39.61
CA LYS A 425 37.03 -1.23 -39.80
C LYS A 425 35.87 -2.17 -40.12
N ALA A 426 36.09 -3.17 -40.98
CA ALA A 426 35.08 -4.17 -41.31
C ALA A 426 34.64 -4.96 -40.07
N LYS A 427 35.56 -5.31 -39.16
CA LYS A 427 35.25 -6.01 -37.90
C LYS A 427 34.44 -5.13 -36.93
N GLU A 428 34.73 -3.84 -36.86
CA GLU A 428 33.94 -2.87 -36.08
C GLU A 428 32.51 -2.72 -36.63
N VAL A 429 32.37 -2.63 -37.96
CA VAL A 429 31.06 -2.55 -38.63
C VAL A 429 30.29 -3.88 -38.49
N ALA A 430 30.99 -5.03 -38.43
CA ALA A 430 30.35 -6.33 -38.24
C ALA A 430 29.66 -6.46 -36.87
N THR A 431 30.19 -5.85 -35.81
CA THR A 431 29.67 -5.96 -34.44
C THR A 431 28.78 -4.81 -33.98
N SER A 432 28.75 -3.68 -34.69
CA SER A 432 27.91 -2.50 -34.37
C SER A 432 26.50 -2.56 -34.98
N ASP A 433 25.62 -1.62 -34.61
CA ASP A 433 24.27 -1.40 -35.17
C ASP A 433 24.30 -0.54 -36.47
N ALA A 434 25.35 -0.71 -37.27
CA ALA A 434 25.60 0.04 -38.49
C ALA A 434 24.47 -0.06 -39.53
N THR A 435 24.25 1.03 -40.29
CA THR A 435 23.28 1.09 -41.40
C THR A 435 23.70 0.20 -42.58
N GLN A 436 22.76 -0.15 -43.47
CA GLN A 436 23.08 -0.93 -44.68
C GLN A 436 24.15 -0.26 -45.54
N ALA A 437 24.11 1.06 -45.68
CA ALA A 437 25.15 1.81 -46.39
C ALA A 437 26.54 1.64 -45.75
N ALA A 438 26.63 1.68 -44.42
CA ALA A 438 27.90 1.48 -43.71
C ALA A 438 28.43 0.04 -43.85
N VAL A 439 27.55 -0.96 -43.84
CA VAL A 439 27.90 -2.37 -44.10
C VAL A 439 28.37 -2.58 -45.53
N ASP A 440 27.70 -1.98 -46.51
CA ASP A 440 28.08 -2.05 -47.93
C ASP A 440 29.43 -1.36 -48.16
N ASP A 441 29.64 -0.18 -47.57
CA ASP A 441 30.89 0.58 -47.65
C ASP A 441 32.07 -0.18 -47.03
N ALA A 442 31.88 -0.79 -45.85
CA ALA A 442 32.89 -1.60 -45.20
C ALA A 442 33.23 -2.86 -46.02
N THR A 443 32.22 -3.51 -46.58
CA THR A 443 32.38 -4.69 -47.46
C THR A 443 33.18 -4.32 -48.70
N LYS A 444 32.82 -3.20 -49.35
CA LYS A 444 33.49 -2.67 -50.54
C LYS A 444 34.93 -2.25 -50.26
N ALA A 445 35.17 -1.59 -49.13
CA ALA A 445 36.51 -1.16 -48.73
C ALA A 445 37.44 -2.36 -48.49
N LEU A 446 36.96 -3.39 -47.78
CA LEU A 446 37.74 -4.59 -47.50
C LEU A 446 38.01 -5.41 -48.77
N THR A 447 36.99 -5.63 -49.60
CA THR A 447 37.17 -6.34 -50.89
C THR A 447 38.13 -5.60 -51.81
N THR A 448 38.01 -4.27 -51.92
CA THR A 448 38.96 -3.45 -52.72
C THR A 448 40.39 -3.55 -52.19
N ALA A 449 40.59 -3.58 -50.87
CA ALA A 449 41.92 -3.74 -50.28
C ALA A 449 42.51 -5.13 -50.61
N ILE A 450 41.69 -6.18 -50.51
CA ILE A 450 42.08 -7.56 -50.88
C ILE A 450 42.45 -7.63 -52.36
N ASP A 451 41.67 -7.02 -53.26
CA ASP A 451 41.90 -7.08 -54.70
C ASP A 451 43.14 -6.28 -55.14
N LYS A 452 43.57 -5.31 -54.34
CA LYS A 452 44.79 -4.52 -54.54
C LYS A 452 46.03 -5.13 -53.87
N LEU A 453 45.93 -6.34 -53.35
CA LEU A 453 47.08 -7.04 -52.82
C LEU A 453 48.11 -7.29 -53.92
N GLU A 454 49.34 -6.84 -53.67
CA GLU A 454 50.46 -7.03 -54.56
C GLU A 454 51.27 -8.21 -54.01
N LYS A 455 51.35 -9.30 -54.78
CA LYS A 455 52.14 -10.47 -54.39
C LYS A 455 53.59 -10.05 -54.16
N GLN A 456 54.18 -10.57 -53.10
CA GLN A 456 55.60 -10.50 -52.87
C GLN A 456 56.27 -11.27 -54.02
N SER A 457 56.91 -10.54 -54.94
CA SER A 457 57.61 -11.15 -56.08
C SER A 457 58.75 -12.01 -55.56
N GLU A 458 58.81 -13.28 -55.97
CA GLU A 458 60.04 -14.07 -55.88
C GLU A 458 61.12 -13.31 -56.64
N THR A 459 62.07 -12.71 -55.93
CA THR A 459 63.26 -12.14 -56.55
C THR A 459 64.11 -13.29 -57.10
N PRO A 460 64.66 -13.19 -58.32
CA PRO A 460 65.64 -14.17 -58.79
C PRO A 460 66.80 -14.25 -57.79
N ALA A 461 67.35 -15.46 -57.62
CA ALA A 461 68.46 -15.72 -56.71
C ALA A 461 69.59 -14.69 -56.92
N VAL A 462 69.84 -13.89 -55.88
CA VAL A 462 70.84 -12.82 -55.89
C VAL A 462 72.24 -13.43 -55.79
N ASP A 463 73.12 -13.12 -56.75
CA ASP A 463 74.50 -13.61 -56.80
C ASP A 463 75.34 -12.91 -55.72
N LYS A 464 75.50 -13.59 -54.59
CA LYS A 464 76.33 -13.15 -53.46
C LYS A 464 77.76 -13.69 -53.52
N GLN A 465 78.11 -14.49 -54.53
CA GLN A 465 79.37 -15.23 -54.56
C GLN A 465 80.57 -14.30 -54.56
N LYS A 466 80.55 -13.26 -55.40
CA LYS A 466 81.66 -12.28 -55.50
C LYS A 466 81.87 -11.49 -54.21
N LEU A 467 80.80 -11.11 -53.52
CA LEU A 467 80.87 -10.45 -52.22
C LEU A 467 81.42 -11.39 -51.14
N ALA A 468 80.98 -12.65 -51.12
CA ALA A 468 81.49 -13.68 -50.21
C ALA A 468 83.00 -13.87 -50.36
N GLU A 469 83.48 -13.96 -51.61
CA GLU A 469 84.91 -14.09 -51.92
C GLU A 469 85.72 -12.85 -51.50
N ALA A 470 85.17 -11.65 -51.71
CA ALA A 470 85.81 -10.40 -51.30
C ALA A 470 85.93 -10.29 -49.77
N ILE A 471 84.88 -10.66 -49.03
CA ILE A 471 84.91 -10.74 -47.56
C ILE A 471 85.97 -11.74 -47.09
N LYS A 472 85.99 -12.95 -47.65
CA LYS A 472 86.99 -13.98 -47.29
C LYS A 472 88.43 -13.53 -47.55
N LYS A 473 88.66 -12.75 -48.62
CA LYS A 473 89.98 -12.15 -48.90
C LYS A 473 90.29 -11.00 -47.94
N ALA A 474 89.30 -10.18 -47.60
CA ALA A 474 89.43 -9.06 -46.68
C ALA A 474 89.75 -9.51 -45.24
N GLU A 475 89.15 -10.61 -44.77
CA GLU A 475 89.38 -11.18 -43.44
C GLU A 475 90.79 -11.75 -43.23
N LYS A 476 91.53 -12.04 -44.31
CA LYS A 476 92.91 -12.51 -44.24
C LYS A 476 93.93 -11.39 -44.02
N LEU A 477 93.51 -10.13 -44.11
CA LEU A 477 94.39 -9.00 -43.87
C LEU A 477 94.57 -8.82 -42.35
N ALA A 478 95.80 -8.50 -41.92
CA ALA A 478 96.12 -8.33 -40.52
C ALA A 478 96.29 -6.83 -40.19
N LYS A 479 95.58 -6.36 -39.15
CA LYS A 479 95.47 -4.95 -38.75
C LYS A 479 96.83 -4.28 -38.51
N GLU A 480 97.78 -5.04 -38.00
CA GLU A 480 99.12 -4.63 -37.61
C GLU A 480 99.95 -4.07 -38.78
N HIS A 481 99.70 -4.52 -40.01
CA HIS A 481 100.45 -4.11 -41.20
C HIS A 481 99.95 -2.80 -41.84
N TYR A 482 98.85 -2.23 -41.34
CA TYR A 482 98.22 -1.05 -41.94
C TYR A 482 98.03 0.08 -40.92
N THR A 483 97.86 1.31 -41.42
CA THR A 483 97.61 2.46 -40.53
C THR A 483 96.23 2.35 -39.87
N GLY A 484 96.13 2.82 -38.62
CA GLY A 484 94.90 2.69 -37.83
C GLY A 484 93.69 3.42 -38.41
N GLU A 485 93.90 4.53 -39.12
CA GLU A 485 92.83 5.33 -39.73
C GLU A 485 92.25 4.65 -40.97
N THR A 486 93.10 4.18 -41.90
CA THR A 486 92.63 3.45 -43.08
C THR A 486 92.07 2.09 -42.71
N TRP A 487 92.62 1.43 -41.69
CA TRP A 487 92.10 0.16 -41.19
C TRP A 487 90.70 0.29 -40.57
N LYS A 488 90.43 1.39 -39.84
CA LYS A 488 89.12 1.63 -39.25
C LYS A 488 88.02 1.69 -40.32
N VAL A 489 88.26 2.47 -41.38
CA VAL A 489 87.33 2.59 -42.51
C VAL A 489 87.12 1.25 -43.20
N PHE A 490 88.20 0.50 -43.44
CA PHE A 490 88.13 -0.85 -44.00
C PHE A 490 87.33 -1.83 -43.13
N ALA A 491 87.56 -1.83 -41.80
CA ALA A 491 86.86 -2.71 -40.87
C ALA A 491 85.35 -2.40 -40.80
N GLU A 492 84.96 -1.13 -40.86
CA GLU A 492 83.56 -0.70 -40.92
C GLU A 492 82.88 -1.20 -42.20
N LYS A 493 83.55 -1.07 -43.35
CA LYS A 493 83.01 -1.55 -44.63
C LYS A 493 82.97 -3.07 -44.74
N LEU A 494 83.93 -3.79 -44.15
CA LEU A 494 83.90 -5.25 -44.02
C LEU A 494 82.73 -5.71 -43.14
N ALA A 495 82.48 -5.04 -42.01
CA ALA A 495 81.34 -5.34 -41.15
C ALA A 495 80.00 -5.07 -41.85
N ALA A 496 79.90 -3.98 -42.62
CA ALA A 496 78.72 -3.68 -43.43
C ALA A 496 78.49 -4.74 -44.52
N ALA A 497 79.53 -5.16 -45.22
CA ALA A 497 79.45 -6.20 -46.24
C ALA A 497 78.97 -7.56 -45.67
N LYS A 498 79.43 -7.93 -44.46
CA LYS A 498 78.95 -9.14 -43.77
C LYS A 498 77.46 -9.06 -43.42
N LYS A 499 76.98 -7.92 -42.94
CA LYS A 499 75.54 -7.75 -42.67
C LYS A 499 74.69 -7.94 -43.93
N ILE A 500 75.18 -7.46 -45.08
CA ILE A 500 74.48 -7.61 -46.37
C ILE A 500 74.42 -9.09 -46.82
N ILE A 501 75.44 -9.91 -46.53
CA ILE A 501 75.43 -11.32 -46.95
C ILE A 501 74.38 -12.14 -46.18
N ASP A 502 74.16 -11.84 -44.91
CA ASP A 502 73.24 -12.55 -44.01
C ASP A 502 71.76 -12.13 -44.18
N GLN A 503 71.48 -11.08 -44.97
CA GLN A 503 70.11 -10.62 -45.24
C GLN A 503 69.41 -11.48 -46.30
N ALA A 504 68.23 -12.01 -45.98
CA ALA A 504 67.44 -12.87 -46.87
C ALA A 504 66.85 -12.10 -48.07
N ASP A 505 66.35 -10.87 -47.85
CA ASP A 505 65.58 -10.09 -48.84
C ASP A 505 66.37 -8.89 -49.40
N VAL A 506 67.63 -9.11 -49.78
CA VAL A 506 68.51 -8.05 -50.31
C VAL A 506 68.49 -8.02 -51.84
N VAL A 507 68.40 -6.83 -52.45
CA VAL A 507 68.48 -6.65 -53.91
C VAL A 507 69.93 -6.71 -54.42
N GLN A 508 70.16 -7.20 -55.64
CA GLN A 508 71.50 -7.33 -56.23
C GLN A 508 72.32 -6.02 -56.19
N GLN A 509 71.68 -4.88 -56.43
CA GLN A 509 72.35 -3.58 -56.36
C GLN A 509 73.02 -3.33 -54.99
N LYS A 510 72.40 -3.75 -53.89
CA LYS A 510 72.99 -3.59 -52.54
C LYS A 510 74.17 -4.52 -52.30
N VAL A 511 74.16 -5.70 -52.92
CA VAL A 511 75.29 -6.64 -52.89
C VAL A 511 76.46 -6.07 -53.70
N ASP A 512 76.18 -5.50 -54.87
CA ASP A 512 77.19 -4.87 -55.75
C ASP A 512 77.77 -3.59 -55.12
N ASP A 513 76.93 -2.77 -54.48
CA ASP A 513 77.36 -1.59 -53.73
C ASP A 513 78.27 -2.00 -52.56
N ALA A 514 77.90 -3.03 -51.80
CA ALA A 514 78.72 -3.53 -50.69
C ALA A 514 80.06 -4.09 -51.16
N LEU A 515 80.08 -4.80 -52.30
CA LEU A 515 81.30 -5.29 -52.93
C LEU A 515 82.20 -4.13 -53.36
N THR A 516 81.62 -3.12 -54.01
CA THR A 516 82.33 -1.93 -54.48
C THR A 516 82.93 -1.15 -53.32
N GLU A 517 82.15 -0.91 -52.26
CA GLU A 517 82.58 -0.16 -51.09
C GLU A 517 83.65 -0.91 -50.27
N LEU A 518 83.52 -2.23 -50.13
CA LEU A 518 84.56 -3.06 -49.48
C LEU A 518 85.86 -3.06 -50.30
N THR A 519 85.75 -3.14 -51.63
CA THR A 519 86.91 -3.13 -52.52
C THR A 519 87.64 -1.78 -52.48
N LYS A 520 86.91 -0.66 -52.58
CA LYS A 520 87.49 0.68 -52.42
C LYS A 520 88.17 0.87 -51.07
N ALA A 521 87.53 0.42 -49.99
CA ALA A 521 88.11 0.53 -48.66
C ALA A 521 89.37 -0.34 -48.49
N LYS A 522 89.42 -1.49 -49.18
CA LYS A 522 90.62 -2.33 -49.24
C LYS A 522 91.75 -1.66 -50.02
N GLU A 523 91.45 -1.05 -51.16
CA GLU A 523 92.43 -0.31 -51.98
C GLU A 523 92.95 0.94 -51.27
N ALA A 524 92.13 1.56 -50.41
CA ALA A 524 92.50 2.69 -49.59
C ALA A 524 93.35 2.33 -48.35
N LEU A 525 93.68 1.05 -48.14
CA LEU A 525 94.56 0.64 -47.05
C LEU A 525 96.00 1.11 -47.29
N ILE A 526 96.52 1.90 -46.36
CA ILE A 526 97.93 2.33 -46.37
C ILE A 526 98.72 1.37 -45.48
N ALA A 527 99.71 0.70 -46.08
CA ALA A 527 100.64 -0.16 -45.35
C ALA A 527 101.57 0.69 -44.46
N LYS A 528 101.93 0.17 -43.28
CA LYS A 528 103.02 0.74 -42.47
C LYS A 528 104.35 0.47 -43.17
N ALA A 529 105.19 1.50 -43.30
CA ALA A 529 106.48 1.38 -43.97
C ALA A 529 107.57 0.72 -43.09
N ASP A 530 108.53 0.05 -43.73
CA ASP A 530 109.71 -0.57 -43.09
C ASP A 530 110.75 0.49 -42.71
N LYS A 531 111.22 0.45 -41.47
CA LYS A 531 112.07 1.47 -40.83
C LYS A 531 113.51 1.01 -40.60
N GLU A 532 113.84 -0.21 -41.02
CA GLU A 532 115.13 -0.83 -40.71
C GLU A 532 116.31 0.03 -41.20
N THR A 533 116.22 0.58 -42.41
CA THR A 533 117.30 1.38 -43.03
C THR A 533 117.48 2.74 -42.37
N LEU A 534 116.38 3.43 -42.04
CA LEU A 534 116.42 4.71 -41.32
C LEU A 534 116.96 4.54 -39.89
N GLY A 535 116.58 3.45 -39.21
CA GLY A 535 117.12 3.10 -37.88
C GLY A 535 118.64 2.94 -37.90
N LYS A 536 119.17 2.15 -38.86
CA LYS A 536 120.63 1.96 -39.02
C LYS A 536 121.37 3.27 -39.29
N LEU A 537 120.80 4.15 -40.10
CA LEU A 537 121.41 5.45 -40.43
C LEU A 537 121.43 6.40 -39.22
N ILE A 538 120.35 6.44 -38.44
CA ILE A 538 120.29 7.22 -37.19
C ILE A 538 121.33 6.72 -36.19
N ASP A 539 121.49 5.40 -36.05
CA ASP A 539 122.48 4.79 -35.15
C ASP A 539 123.92 5.12 -35.58
N GLN A 540 124.18 5.25 -36.88
CA GLN A 540 125.48 5.71 -37.40
C GLN A 540 125.70 7.20 -37.13
N ALA A 541 124.70 8.03 -37.40
CA ALA A 541 124.74 9.46 -37.18
C ALA A 541 125.04 9.82 -35.70
N LEU A 542 124.41 9.11 -34.76
CA LEU A 542 124.59 9.33 -33.32
C LEU A 542 126.01 9.06 -32.81
N LYS A 543 126.88 8.42 -33.60
CA LYS A 543 128.29 8.15 -33.21
C LYS A 543 129.22 9.32 -33.48
N LEU A 544 128.80 10.30 -34.28
CA LEU A 544 129.60 11.49 -34.61
C LEU A 544 129.65 12.45 -33.41
N LYS A 545 130.74 13.22 -33.25
CA LYS A 545 130.94 14.14 -32.11
C LYS A 545 131.12 15.58 -32.57
N ALA A 546 130.43 16.49 -31.90
CA ALA A 546 130.41 17.92 -32.24
C ALA A 546 131.80 18.57 -32.33
N ILE A 547 132.77 18.11 -31.53
CA ILE A 547 134.12 18.68 -31.46
C ILE A 547 134.93 18.46 -32.75
N ASP A 548 134.57 17.46 -33.56
CA ASP A 548 135.31 17.08 -34.76
C ASP A 548 134.92 17.95 -35.97
N PHE A 549 133.81 18.68 -35.89
CA PHE A 549 133.18 19.37 -37.03
C PHE A 549 132.96 20.87 -36.78
N ASP A 550 132.86 21.64 -37.85
CA ASP A 550 132.51 23.06 -37.76
C ASP A 550 131.07 23.25 -37.26
N MET A 551 130.87 24.30 -36.45
CA MET A 551 129.61 24.52 -35.75
C MET A 551 128.41 24.68 -36.69
N LYS A 552 128.61 25.24 -37.90
CA LYS A 552 127.52 25.52 -38.84
C LYS A 552 127.07 24.25 -39.57
N SER A 553 127.99 23.40 -40.03
CA SER A 553 127.63 22.11 -40.64
C SER A 553 127.07 21.14 -39.60
N TRP A 554 127.57 21.19 -38.37
CA TRP A 554 127.07 20.38 -37.26
C TRP A 554 125.63 20.72 -36.85
N ASP A 555 125.25 21.99 -36.85
CA ASP A 555 123.87 22.40 -36.54
C ASP A 555 122.85 21.93 -37.59
N ALA A 556 123.22 21.95 -38.88
CA ALA A 556 122.38 21.41 -39.94
C ALA A 556 122.18 19.88 -39.79
N PHE A 557 123.26 19.15 -39.54
CA PHE A 557 123.24 17.71 -39.26
C PHE A 557 122.40 17.35 -38.02
N LYS A 558 122.50 18.11 -36.91
CA LYS A 558 121.65 17.87 -35.73
C LYS A 558 120.17 18.03 -36.04
N ASN A 559 119.82 19.03 -36.85
CA ASN A 559 118.42 19.26 -37.21
C ASN A 559 117.88 18.12 -38.08
N SER A 560 118.61 17.67 -39.10
CA SER A 560 118.18 16.51 -39.90
C SER A 560 118.19 15.20 -39.12
N LEU A 561 119.11 15.00 -38.17
CA LEU A 561 119.09 13.85 -37.27
C LEU A 561 117.85 13.86 -36.37
N ALA A 562 117.48 15.01 -35.81
CA ALA A 562 116.26 15.14 -35.01
C ALA A 562 114.99 14.90 -35.83
N GLU A 563 114.94 15.39 -37.08
CA GLU A 563 113.84 15.12 -38.01
C GLU A 563 113.76 13.63 -38.38
N ALA A 564 114.90 13.00 -38.70
CA ALA A 564 115.00 11.58 -38.98
C ALA A 564 114.55 10.72 -37.78
N GLN A 565 114.95 11.07 -36.56
CA GLN A 565 114.47 10.43 -35.32
C GLN A 565 112.96 10.63 -35.11
N GLY A 566 112.43 11.80 -35.46
CA GLY A 566 110.99 12.07 -35.44
C GLY A 566 110.21 11.15 -36.37
N VAL A 567 110.68 10.97 -37.61
CA VAL A 567 110.09 10.05 -38.60
C VAL A 567 110.22 8.59 -38.12
N PHE A 568 111.37 8.18 -37.58
CA PHE A 568 111.59 6.83 -37.06
C PHE A 568 110.63 6.49 -35.91
N ASN A 569 110.40 7.42 -34.98
CA ASN A 569 109.50 7.20 -33.83
C ASN A 569 108.01 7.38 -34.18
N ASN A 570 107.67 7.97 -35.32
CA ASN A 570 106.28 8.15 -35.74
C ASN A 570 105.67 6.84 -36.27
N ALA A 571 104.78 6.19 -35.49
CA ALA A 571 104.08 4.97 -35.89
C ALA A 571 103.21 5.09 -37.16
N LYS A 572 103.00 6.31 -37.67
CA LYS A 572 102.25 6.63 -38.90
C LYS A 572 103.12 7.08 -40.07
N ALA A 573 104.45 7.05 -39.95
CA ALA A 573 105.36 7.51 -41.00
C ALA A 573 105.12 6.74 -42.31
N THR A 574 105.00 7.50 -43.40
CA THR A 574 104.85 6.96 -44.77
C THR A 574 106.20 6.53 -45.33
N ALA A 575 106.19 5.69 -46.37
CA ALA A 575 107.41 5.28 -47.07
C ALA A 575 108.17 6.48 -47.65
N GLN A 576 107.44 7.52 -48.10
CA GLN A 576 108.03 8.74 -48.65
C GLN A 576 108.73 9.58 -47.57
N GLU A 577 108.10 9.78 -46.40
CA GLU A 577 108.71 10.52 -45.29
C GLU A 577 109.96 9.83 -44.75
N ILE A 578 109.98 8.49 -44.73
CA ILE A 578 111.16 7.71 -44.35
C ILE A 578 112.27 7.90 -45.40
N ALA A 579 111.95 7.81 -46.70
CA ALA A 579 112.93 8.00 -47.77
C ALA A 579 113.51 9.44 -47.78
N ASP A 580 112.67 10.45 -47.56
CA ASP A 580 113.10 11.85 -47.47
C ASP A 580 113.96 12.09 -46.21
N GLY A 581 113.59 11.48 -45.07
CA GLY A 581 114.38 11.51 -43.85
C GLY A 581 115.76 10.86 -43.98
N ILE A 582 115.84 9.69 -44.64
CA ILE A 582 117.11 9.01 -44.97
C ILE A 582 117.96 9.93 -45.85
N LYS A 583 117.41 10.38 -46.98
CA LYS A 583 118.12 11.18 -47.97
C LYS A 583 118.65 12.49 -47.39
N LYS A 584 117.85 13.17 -46.55
CA LYS A 584 118.24 14.43 -45.91
C LYS A 584 119.36 14.20 -44.89
N LEU A 585 119.23 13.18 -44.04
CA LEU A 585 120.24 12.85 -43.05
C LEU A 585 121.57 12.42 -43.70
N GLU A 586 121.53 11.61 -44.77
CA GLU A 586 122.72 11.24 -45.53
C GLU A 586 123.42 12.45 -46.17
N ALA A 587 122.65 13.35 -46.77
CA ALA A 587 123.19 14.56 -47.40
C ALA A 587 123.88 15.47 -46.37
N ASP A 588 123.29 15.65 -45.19
CA ASP A 588 123.86 16.49 -44.14
C ASP A 588 125.06 15.83 -43.45
N ILE A 589 125.06 14.50 -43.29
CA ILE A 589 126.26 13.74 -42.87
C ILE A 589 127.41 13.97 -43.85
N ALA A 590 127.13 13.88 -45.16
CA ALA A 590 128.14 14.10 -46.20
C ALA A 590 128.63 15.56 -46.26
N ALA A 591 127.83 16.52 -45.81
CA ALA A 591 128.15 17.95 -45.82
C ALA A 591 128.95 18.44 -44.59
N LEU A 592 129.19 17.58 -43.59
CA LEU A 592 130.00 17.89 -42.41
C LEU A 592 131.44 18.26 -42.78
N LYS A 593 131.99 19.35 -42.20
CA LYS A 593 133.38 19.79 -42.45
C LYS A 593 134.19 19.83 -41.15
N ALA A 594 135.46 19.46 -41.22
CA ALA A 594 136.34 19.35 -40.05
C ALA A 594 136.70 20.71 -39.41
N ALA A 595 136.80 20.75 -38.08
CA ALA A 595 137.19 21.95 -37.33
C ALA A 595 138.65 22.38 -37.60
N ARG A 596 138.92 23.67 -37.89
CA ARG A 596 140.27 24.21 -38.14
C ARG A 596 141.02 24.48 -36.81
N ASN A 597 142.20 23.86 -36.64
CA ASN A 597 143.14 24.08 -35.53
C ASN A 597 144.26 25.07 -35.90
N THR A 598 144.46 26.15 -35.13
CA THR A 598 145.74 26.89 -35.06
C THR A 598 146.06 27.34 -33.63
N SER A 599 147.24 26.95 -33.16
CA SER A 599 147.77 27.10 -31.80
C SER A 599 148.54 28.42 -31.54
N THR A 600 148.64 28.75 -30.25
CA THR A 600 149.72 29.49 -29.52
C THR A 600 149.77 31.03 -29.39
N ARG A 601 149.54 31.46 -28.13
CA ARG A 601 150.28 32.40 -27.23
C ARG A 601 150.28 33.94 -27.42
N ASN A 602 149.60 34.54 -26.44
CA ASN A 602 150.07 35.51 -25.43
C ASN A 602 150.10 37.02 -25.69
N ASN A 603 149.46 37.70 -24.71
CA ASN A 603 149.74 39.03 -24.13
C ASN A 603 149.39 40.23 -25.02
N PHE A 604 148.73 41.29 -24.55
CA PHE A 604 148.87 42.00 -23.28
C PHE A 604 147.61 42.86 -23.00
N THR A 605 147.41 43.19 -21.72
CA THR A 605 146.60 44.26 -21.08
C THR A 605 145.98 45.37 -21.96
N ARG A 606 144.86 46.02 -21.64
CA ARG A 606 144.59 46.81 -20.42
C ARG A 606 143.17 47.41 -20.50
N ASN A 607 142.52 47.47 -19.33
CA ASN A 607 141.71 48.56 -18.78
C ASN A 607 140.48 49.18 -19.47
N THR A 608 139.55 49.45 -18.54
CA THR A 608 138.74 50.66 -18.32
C THR A 608 137.36 50.80 -18.95
N THR A 609 136.38 50.55 -18.08
CA THR A 609 135.47 51.53 -17.46
C THR A 609 134.67 52.49 -18.34
N THR A 610 133.46 52.71 -17.84
CA THR A 610 132.52 53.83 -18.01
C THR A 610 131.48 53.64 -19.11
N ASN A 611 130.21 53.38 -18.75
CA ASN A 611 129.27 54.26 -18.04
C ASN A 611 128.79 55.37 -18.98
N THR A 612 127.55 55.24 -19.45
CA THR A 612 126.50 56.27 -19.56
C THR A 612 125.43 55.79 -20.56
N THR A 613 124.15 56.09 -20.49
CA THR A 613 123.20 56.55 -19.47
C THR A 613 121.98 57.02 -20.27
N ARG A 614 120.77 56.62 -19.83
CA ARG A 614 119.45 57.25 -20.07
C ARG A 614 118.87 57.16 -21.50
N ARG A 615 117.55 57.04 -21.68
CA ARG A 615 116.36 57.06 -20.81
C ARG A 615 115.27 56.32 -21.61
N ASN A 616 114.54 55.38 -21.01
CA ASN A 616 113.21 55.53 -20.40
C ASN A 616 112.21 56.25 -21.32
N SER A 617 110.99 55.79 -21.49
CA SER A 617 110.04 55.21 -20.53
C SER A 617 108.91 54.57 -21.36
N SER A 618 108.06 53.65 -20.95
CA SER A 618 107.59 53.03 -19.70
C SER A 618 106.49 52.08 -20.21
N PHE A 619 106.19 50.93 -19.62
CA PHE A 619 105.26 50.89 -18.50
C PHE A 619 105.18 49.45 -17.95
N THR A 620 105.81 49.28 -16.79
CA THR A 620 105.46 48.44 -15.63
C THR A 620 105.14 46.94 -15.81
N LEU A 621 106.12 46.12 -15.41
CA LEU A 621 106.01 44.89 -14.59
C LEU A 621 105.70 45.30 -13.11
N PRO A 622 105.77 44.46 -12.02
CA PRO A 622 106.17 43.04 -11.88
C PRO A 622 105.51 42.18 -10.73
N LYS A 623 105.94 40.90 -10.69
CA LYS A 623 106.41 40.11 -9.51
C LYS A 623 105.43 39.44 -8.51
N ARG A 624 105.60 38.10 -8.42
CA ARG A 624 105.95 37.25 -7.25
C ARG A 624 105.00 37.26 -6.02
N THR A 625 104.78 36.22 -5.21
CA THR A 625 105.26 34.83 -5.07
C THR A 625 104.47 34.13 -3.95
N ASN A 626 104.44 32.80 -4.04
CA ASN A 626 104.51 31.76 -2.98
C ASN A 626 103.32 31.39 -2.07
N THR A 627 103.10 30.05 -2.11
CA THR A 627 102.64 29.09 -1.07
C THR A 627 101.20 29.25 -0.58
N THR A 628 100.28 28.27 -0.71
CA THR A 628 100.29 26.92 -0.10
C THR A 628 99.26 25.96 -0.77
N TYR A 629 99.49 24.64 -0.65
CA TYR A 629 98.75 23.42 -1.11
C TYR A 629 97.32 23.19 -0.52
N PRO A 630 96.56 22.06 -0.75
CA PRO A 630 96.78 20.83 -1.58
C PRO A 630 95.59 20.25 -2.43
N THR A 631 95.96 19.33 -3.36
CA THR A 631 95.33 18.07 -3.88
C THR A 631 93.85 17.88 -4.35
N SER A 632 93.74 17.47 -5.63
CA SER A 632 93.26 16.16 -6.19
C SER A 632 91.77 15.83 -6.48
N THR A 633 91.53 15.47 -7.77
CA THR A 633 90.61 14.44 -8.37
C THR A 633 89.09 14.70 -8.35
N ARG A 634 88.22 14.22 -9.28
CA ARG A 634 88.24 13.17 -10.33
C ARG A 634 87.00 13.28 -11.26
N LYS A 635 87.12 12.63 -12.44
CA LYS A 635 86.13 11.97 -13.34
C LYS A 635 84.64 11.88 -12.94
N THR A 636 83.75 11.92 -13.95
CA THR A 636 82.43 11.26 -13.90
C THR A 636 82.08 10.50 -15.19
N SER A 637 81.88 9.20 -15.03
CA SER A 637 81.02 8.31 -15.81
C SER A 637 80.04 7.69 -14.82
N LEU A 638 78.80 7.36 -15.23
CA LEU A 638 78.06 6.11 -14.93
C LEU A 638 76.52 6.28 -15.04
N LEU A 639 75.88 5.23 -15.57
CA LEU A 639 74.45 4.80 -15.42
C LEU A 639 74.20 4.35 -13.94
N PRO A 640 73.10 3.67 -13.47
CA PRO A 640 71.81 3.21 -14.05
C PRO A 640 70.53 3.33 -13.13
N ARG A 641 69.36 2.92 -13.68
CA ARG A 641 68.11 2.20 -13.21
C ARG A 641 67.64 2.07 -11.72
N THR A 642 66.31 1.86 -11.56
CA THR A 642 65.43 1.40 -10.42
C THR A 642 64.97 2.51 -9.45
N GLY A 643 63.78 2.56 -8.81
CA GLY A 643 62.65 1.66 -8.54
C GLY A 643 62.10 2.02 -7.13
N GLU A 644 60.78 1.90 -6.90
CA GLU A 644 60.06 1.87 -5.60
C GLU A 644 59.57 3.14 -4.86
N GLN A 645 58.45 2.90 -4.14
CA GLN A 645 57.45 3.77 -3.52
C GLN A 645 57.83 4.29 -2.12
N PHE A 646 57.14 5.30 -1.60
CA PHE A 646 56.26 5.21 -0.41
C PHE A 646 55.72 6.61 0.02
N SER A 647 54.63 6.56 0.78
CA SER A 647 53.75 7.62 1.21
C SER A 647 54.20 8.40 2.46
N ASP A 648 53.49 9.52 2.65
CA ASP A 648 53.03 10.14 3.90
C ASP A 648 53.83 11.26 4.61
N TYR A 649 52.98 12.19 5.07
CA TYR A 649 53.07 13.20 6.15
C TYR A 649 53.32 14.69 5.81
N LEU A 650 52.17 15.42 5.85
CA LEU A 650 51.85 16.79 6.35
C LEU A 650 52.75 17.33 7.50
N PRO A 651 52.69 18.62 7.96
CA PRO A 651 51.54 19.57 8.04
C PRO A 651 51.88 21.07 7.76
N ILE A 652 50.93 22.02 7.75
CA ILE A 652 50.58 22.99 8.84
C ILE A 652 49.60 23.99 8.19
N VAL A 653 48.31 24.04 8.57
CA VAL A 653 47.65 24.79 9.67
C VAL A 653 47.39 26.28 9.38
N GLY A 654 46.12 26.65 9.58
CA GLY A 654 45.54 28.00 9.63
C GLY A 654 44.21 28.01 8.89
N GLY A 655 43.09 27.51 9.44
CA GLY A 655 42.38 27.99 10.62
C GLY A 655 41.39 29.10 10.19
N VAL A 656 40.13 29.18 10.59
CA VAL A 656 39.41 28.60 11.74
C VAL A 656 37.92 29.04 11.61
N ILE A 657 36.97 28.12 11.86
CA ILE A 657 35.73 28.28 12.68
C ILE A 657 34.58 29.18 12.15
N VAL A 658 33.27 28.90 12.29
CA VAL A 658 32.44 27.70 12.63
C VAL A 658 30.96 28.18 12.72
N ILE A 659 30.05 27.36 12.21
CA ILE A 659 28.74 26.93 12.78
C ILE A 659 27.51 27.87 12.90
N ALA A 660 26.39 27.23 12.51
CA ALA A 660 25.00 27.26 13.01
C ALA A 660 23.98 28.24 12.41
N GLY A 661 22.81 27.66 12.07
CA GLY A 661 21.60 28.41 11.76
C GLY A 661 20.43 27.55 11.27
N LEU A 662 19.84 26.79 12.18
CA LEU A 662 18.55 26.10 12.14
C LEU A 662 17.38 27.06 11.75
N VAL A 663 16.48 26.72 10.81
CA VAL A 663 15.08 27.25 10.80
C VAL A 663 14.10 26.27 10.12
N ILE A 664 13.05 25.95 10.87
CA ILE A 664 11.78 25.28 10.54
C ILE A 664 10.76 26.33 10.05
N PHE A 665 9.74 25.94 9.25
CA PHE A 665 8.30 26.28 9.41
C PHE A 665 7.48 26.75 8.16
N ILE A 666 6.63 25.83 7.65
CA ILE A 666 5.16 25.91 7.35
C ILE A 666 4.57 26.96 6.37
N LYS A 667 3.76 26.48 5.39
CA LYS A 667 2.29 26.82 5.34
C LYS A 667 1.39 25.89 4.50
N ARG A 668 0.36 25.44 5.21
CA ARG A 668 -0.90 24.77 4.88
C ARG A 668 -1.79 25.62 3.94
N ARG A 669 -2.54 25.01 3.02
CA ARG A 669 -3.84 25.55 2.55
C ARG A 669 -4.82 24.43 2.18
N LYS A 670 -5.90 24.36 2.97
CA LYS A 670 -7.21 23.80 2.64
C LYS A 670 -7.95 24.74 1.68
N THR A 671 -8.78 24.16 0.80
CA THR A 671 -10.05 24.64 0.19
C THR A 671 -10.44 23.52 -0.79
N ASN A 672 -11.62 22.93 -0.84
CA ASN A 672 -12.93 23.10 -0.20
C ASN A 672 -13.55 21.71 0.02
#